data_AF-A0A967KIQ1-F1
#
_entry.id   AF-A0A967KIQ1-F1
#
_cell.length_a   1.000
_cell.length_b   1.000
_cell.length_c   1.000
_cell.angle_alpha   90.00
_cell.angle_beta   90.00
_cell.angle_gamma   90.00
#
_symmetry.space_group_name_H-M   'P 1'
#
loop_
_entity.id
_entity.type
_entity.pdbx_description
1 polymer ?
#
loop_
_entity_poly.entity_id
_entity_poly.type
_entity_poly.pdbx_seq_one_letter_code
_entity_poly.pdbx_strand_id
1 'polypeptide(L)'
;MMSIRTSCSIFATFLILAVAMTAAAEDELKIVYNLGVAPLKFEDAAMRPAGLFLDTWRLWAEKTGKQIQFVRAESFKESLQLLKDGKVDLHAGLFKTPEREEFLDYSDQLLALDYYIFTHPSVDHIKSLEKTTGFLVGIQKGGYTEKFVRSKVPANRIVVFDRFRDLFRAALEGEVRVFVATELSLLYYLKENFKTNIFEYDRDHPLYSQVYYSATKKGNPALIQQVNDGLKAIGSQERKQLEDKWIVLDFNEFPQTTAEKEWLAAHRKIVVGGEMDWAPFDFVDESGNYAGIANDYLKIIGEKLGIEVEIITGPSWNELLSMMRRKEIDVLPAIYHSKEREAFVHFTTPYIKITEFIFSRSDNETISSFADLKDKTIAVVKGYTIEGYLRSNYPEYNLITAPTIQDALKKLITGEADAFIGDIISTSYNIKELSLVGIKPIASVPFQGPNVHMAVRKDWPVLKNLIEKMLKAIPEDEHNAIKKHWISLAEKEIGEKSPKVALTPNEQAWLSAHPVIRVHNEWNWPPFNYNEDGKPTGLSIDYMNLLASRIGVKVKYISGEWGELLDQAFNKKLDVMLNIVKTPERQKYLLYTDSYVKNPNVIITGEESSISDTQSLFGKKVAYPEGFFYDEVLKTTFPEIIRVPMKDTLETLKAIQFGKVDAALGELAVVNYLIRENLLTGLAIKGTFDSGNPEIEKLNIAVRNDWPILATILDKALLAITPEEHRQLQSKWLGELQRTDDV
;
A
#
# COMPACT_ATOMS: atom_id res chain seq x y z
N MET A 1 -9.70 -1.10 75.21
CA MET A 1 -10.42 -0.46 74.09
C MET A 1 -9.43 -0.18 72.96
N MET A 2 -9.23 -1.11 72.04
CA MET A 2 -8.57 -0.87 70.76
C MET A 2 -8.81 -2.09 69.87
N SER A 3 -9.88 -2.06 69.06
CA SER A 3 -10.03 -2.84 67.82
C SER A 3 -11.41 -2.55 67.19
N ILE A 4 -11.68 -1.32 66.73
CA ILE A 4 -12.77 -1.01 65.78
C ILE A 4 -12.43 0.30 65.07
N ARG A 5 -11.48 0.33 64.11
CA ARG A 5 -11.37 1.49 63.18
C ARG A 5 -10.89 1.16 61.76
N THR A 6 -10.50 -0.07 61.45
CA THR A 6 -9.91 -0.41 60.14
C THR A 6 -10.88 -1.00 59.10
N SER A 7 -12.17 -1.17 59.43
CA SER A 7 -13.15 -1.76 58.50
C SER A 7 -14.09 -0.76 57.79
N CYS A 8 -14.08 0.54 58.15
CA CYS A 8 -14.97 1.54 57.52
C CYS A 8 -14.40 2.19 56.25
N SER A 9 -13.07 2.28 56.08
CA SER A 9 -12.49 2.98 54.91
C SER A 9 -12.48 2.14 53.64
N ILE A 10 -12.48 0.81 53.73
CA ILE A 10 -12.48 -0.07 52.55
C ILE A 10 -13.88 -0.14 51.91
N PHE A 11 -14.95 -0.12 52.73
CA PHE A 11 -16.33 -0.12 52.24
C PHE A 11 -16.74 1.22 51.61
N ALA A 12 -16.28 2.35 52.15
CA ALA A 12 -16.57 3.67 51.57
C ALA A 12 -15.89 3.89 50.21
N THR A 13 -14.69 3.34 50.02
CA THR A 13 -13.95 3.47 48.75
C THR A 13 -14.54 2.59 47.64
N PHE A 14 -15.06 1.40 47.98
CA PHE A 14 -15.80 0.54 47.03
C PHE A 14 -17.15 1.15 46.62
N LEU A 15 -17.84 1.82 47.54
CA LEU A 15 -19.12 2.47 47.24
C LEU A 15 -18.94 3.70 46.32
N ILE A 16 -17.86 4.46 46.48
CA ILE A 16 -17.55 5.62 45.63
C ILE A 16 -17.10 5.19 44.22
N LEU A 17 -16.34 4.09 44.10
CA LEU A 17 -15.99 3.52 42.78
C LEU A 17 -17.21 2.95 42.05
N ALA A 18 -18.12 2.30 42.77
CA ALA A 18 -19.36 1.75 42.19
C ALA A 18 -20.33 2.86 41.76
N VAL A 19 -20.40 3.98 42.49
CA VAL A 19 -21.20 5.17 42.12
C VAL A 19 -20.57 5.93 40.95
N ALA A 20 -19.24 5.99 40.87
CA ALA A 20 -18.56 6.60 39.72
C ALA A 20 -18.67 5.76 38.44
N MET A 21 -18.61 4.42 38.53
CA MET A 21 -18.85 3.52 37.39
C MET A 21 -20.31 3.51 36.93
N THR A 22 -21.28 3.68 37.84
CA THR A 22 -22.70 3.79 37.47
C THR A 22 -23.04 5.15 36.86
N ALA A 23 -22.43 6.25 37.33
CA ALA A 23 -22.59 7.56 36.70
C ALA A 23 -21.92 7.67 35.32
N ALA A 24 -20.80 6.97 35.09
CA ALA A 24 -20.15 6.90 33.77
C ALA A 24 -20.94 6.06 32.75
N ALA A 25 -21.72 5.07 33.21
CA ALA A 25 -22.57 4.25 32.36
C ALA A 25 -23.87 4.95 31.92
N GLU A 26 -24.28 6.05 32.57
CA GLU A 26 -25.45 6.85 32.19
C GLU A 26 -25.15 7.90 31.09
N ASP A 27 -23.87 8.15 30.74
CA ASP A 27 -23.48 9.19 29.77
C ASP A 27 -22.90 8.63 28.44
N GLU A 28 -23.02 7.32 28.22
CA GLU A 28 -22.60 6.62 26.99
C GLU A 28 -23.78 6.42 26.02
N LEU A 29 -23.65 6.91 24.79
CA LEU A 29 -24.70 6.86 23.78
C LEU A 29 -24.58 5.60 22.92
N LYS A 30 -25.63 4.77 22.88
CA LYS A 30 -25.66 3.52 22.12
C LYS A 30 -26.18 3.75 20.71
N ILE A 31 -25.33 3.49 19.72
CA ILE A 31 -25.63 3.72 18.31
C ILE A 31 -25.70 2.39 17.58
N VAL A 32 -26.90 2.00 17.15
CA VAL A 32 -27.13 0.74 16.42
C VAL A 32 -26.79 0.86 14.94
N TYR A 33 -26.17 -0.17 14.40
CA TYR A 33 -25.91 -0.32 12.97
C TYR A 33 -26.19 -1.75 12.50
N ASN A 34 -26.47 -1.91 11.22
CA ASN A 34 -26.66 -3.21 10.58
C ASN A 34 -25.67 -3.37 9.42
N LEU A 35 -25.27 -4.61 9.14
CA LEU A 35 -24.32 -4.93 8.08
C LEU A 35 -24.95 -4.86 6.68
N GLY A 36 -24.09 -4.89 5.66
CA GLY A 36 -24.47 -5.11 4.26
C GLY A 36 -24.49 -3.89 3.35
N VAL A 37 -24.07 -2.71 3.83
CA VAL A 37 -24.08 -1.46 3.03
C VAL A 37 -22.71 -0.77 2.99
N ALA A 38 -21.65 -1.55 2.82
CA ALA A 38 -20.30 -1.00 2.61
C ALA A 38 -20.28 -0.03 1.40
N PRO A 39 -19.54 1.08 1.46
CA PRO A 39 -18.61 1.51 2.52
C PRO A 39 -19.24 2.29 3.68
N LEU A 40 -20.57 2.40 3.78
CA LEU A 40 -21.22 3.28 4.77
C LEU A 40 -21.15 2.73 6.19
N LYS A 41 -21.50 1.46 6.36
CA LYS A 41 -21.48 0.75 7.65
C LYS A 41 -21.35 -0.75 7.39
N PHE A 42 -20.25 -1.29 7.88
CA PHE A 42 -19.86 -2.69 7.75
C PHE A 42 -18.90 -3.03 8.88
N GLU A 43 -18.31 -4.22 8.84
CA GLU A 43 -17.24 -4.62 9.76
C GLU A 43 -15.97 -4.86 8.95
N ASP A 44 -14.84 -4.32 9.40
CA ASP A 44 -13.55 -4.55 8.77
C ASP A 44 -13.09 -6.02 8.93
N ALA A 45 -11.92 -6.35 8.39
CA ALA A 45 -11.38 -7.71 8.48
C ALA A 45 -11.16 -8.18 9.94
N ALA A 46 -11.08 -7.26 10.90
CA ALA A 46 -10.96 -7.55 12.34
C ALA A 46 -12.34 -7.54 13.05
N MET A 47 -13.44 -7.61 12.31
CA MET A 47 -14.82 -7.54 12.81
C MET A 47 -15.15 -6.25 13.57
N ARG A 48 -14.37 -5.18 13.38
CA ARG A 48 -14.63 -3.91 14.05
C ARG A 48 -15.63 -3.09 13.23
N PRO A 49 -16.55 -2.35 13.88
CA PRO A 49 -17.46 -1.45 13.18
C PRO A 49 -16.68 -0.47 12.28
N ALA A 50 -16.84 -0.51 10.97
CA ALA A 50 -16.11 0.32 10.00
C ALA A 50 -17.03 0.94 8.95
N GLY A 51 -16.57 2.03 8.34
CA GLY A 51 -17.27 2.72 7.27
C GLY A 51 -17.58 4.18 7.55
N LEU A 52 -18.00 4.89 6.51
CA LEU A 52 -18.20 6.33 6.51
C LEU A 52 -19.09 6.81 7.67
N PHE A 53 -20.22 6.17 7.91
CA PHE A 53 -21.12 6.58 9.00
C PHE A 53 -20.52 6.29 10.37
N LEU A 54 -19.81 5.17 10.54
CA LEU A 54 -19.23 4.81 11.83
C LEU A 54 -18.05 5.72 12.18
N ASP A 55 -17.24 6.10 11.19
CA ASP A 55 -16.20 7.11 11.39
C ASP A 55 -16.78 8.51 11.58
N THR A 56 -17.90 8.84 10.93
CA THR A 56 -18.63 10.09 11.21
C THR A 56 -19.09 10.16 12.66
N TRP A 57 -19.59 9.05 13.22
CA TRP A 57 -19.98 8.98 14.63
C TRP A 57 -18.80 9.05 15.59
N ARG A 58 -17.66 8.45 15.26
CA ARG A 58 -16.42 8.60 16.04
C ARG A 58 -15.96 10.05 16.09
N LEU A 59 -15.99 10.73 14.95
CA LEU A 59 -15.62 12.14 14.88
C LEU A 59 -16.64 13.02 15.60
N TRP A 60 -17.93 12.70 15.51
CA TRP A 60 -18.98 13.35 16.28
C TRP A 60 -18.74 13.22 17.79
N ALA A 61 -18.34 12.02 18.26
CA ALA A 61 -18.00 11.76 19.65
C ALA A 61 -16.80 12.60 20.11
N GLU A 62 -15.75 12.68 19.29
CA GLU A 62 -14.59 13.54 19.53
C GLU A 62 -14.97 15.02 19.65
N LYS A 63 -15.81 15.53 18.74
CA LYS A 63 -16.25 16.94 18.74
C LYS A 63 -17.14 17.32 19.91
N THR A 64 -17.94 16.38 20.39
CA THR A 64 -18.90 16.62 21.46
C THR A 64 -18.38 16.22 22.84
N GLY A 65 -17.28 15.46 22.90
CA GLY A 65 -16.75 14.87 24.13
C GLY A 65 -17.64 13.75 24.69
N LYS A 66 -18.64 13.27 23.93
CA LYS A 66 -19.55 12.22 24.36
C LYS A 66 -18.97 10.84 24.08
N GLN A 67 -19.16 9.92 25.01
CA GLN A 67 -18.83 8.51 24.79
C GLN A 67 -19.91 7.85 23.94
N ILE A 68 -19.49 7.01 23.00
CA ILE A 68 -20.40 6.26 22.13
C ILE A 68 -20.06 4.78 22.15
N GLN A 69 -21.09 3.95 22.07
CA GLN A 69 -20.98 2.51 21.90
C GLN A 69 -21.70 2.08 20.62
N PHE A 70 -21.00 1.41 19.71
CA PHE A 70 -21.66 0.81 18.55
C PHE A 70 -22.31 -0.52 18.93
N VAL A 71 -23.60 -0.65 18.60
CA VAL A 71 -24.37 -1.88 18.80
C VAL A 71 -24.66 -2.51 17.44
N ARG A 72 -24.16 -3.71 17.19
CA ARG A 72 -24.43 -4.46 15.97
C ARG A 72 -25.82 -5.06 16.01
N ALA A 73 -26.55 -4.97 14.90
CA ALA A 73 -27.76 -5.74 14.64
C ALA A 73 -27.55 -6.70 13.45
N GLU A 74 -28.05 -7.92 13.56
CA GLU A 74 -27.98 -8.96 12.51
C GLU A 74 -28.87 -8.62 11.30
N SER A 75 -29.85 -7.73 11.48
CA SER A 75 -30.70 -7.24 10.39
C SER A 75 -31.15 -5.80 10.58
N PHE A 76 -31.54 -5.15 9.48
CA PHE A 76 -32.18 -3.84 9.54
C PHE A 76 -33.51 -3.85 10.33
N LYS A 77 -34.23 -4.98 10.33
CA LYS A 77 -35.46 -5.12 11.12
C LYS A 77 -35.15 -5.13 12.61
N GLU A 78 -34.10 -5.84 13.02
CA GLU A 78 -33.64 -5.89 14.40
C GLU A 78 -33.11 -4.52 14.86
N SER A 79 -32.36 -3.79 14.03
CA SER A 79 -31.86 -2.47 14.42
C SER A 79 -32.99 -1.50 14.77
N LEU A 80 -34.10 -1.55 14.02
CA LEU A 80 -35.30 -0.77 14.34
C LEU A 80 -36.01 -1.26 15.61
N GLN A 81 -36.02 -2.57 15.87
CA GLN A 81 -36.63 -3.12 17.07
C GLN A 81 -35.87 -2.72 18.33
N LEU A 82 -34.53 -2.79 18.31
CA LEU A 82 -33.68 -2.35 19.41
C LEU A 82 -33.97 -0.89 19.80
N LEU A 83 -34.18 -0.03 18.79
CA LEU A 83 -34.48 1.38 18.99
C LEU A 83 -35.89 1.62 19.55
N LYS A 84 -36.89 0.85 19.08
CA LYS A 84 -38.26 0.88 19.63
C LYS A 84 -38.30 0.44 21.10
N ASP A 85 -37.53 -0.62 21.42
CA ASP A 85 -37.41 -1.19 22.76
C ASP A 85 -36.60 -0.28 23.71
N GLY A 86 -35.92 0.76 23.18
CA GLY A 86 -35.07 1.64 23.97
C GLY A 86 -33.77 0.97 24.44
N LYS A 87 -33.33 -0.09 23.76
CA LYS A 87 -32.04 -0.77 24.04
C LYS A 87 -30.84 0.00 23.47
N VAL A 88 -31.11 0.90 22.54
CA VAL A 88 -30.16 1.77 21.84
C VAL A 88 -30.80 3.14 21.65
N ASP A 89 -29.98 4.19 21.59
CA ASP A 89 -30.43 5.58 21.59
C ASP A 89 -30.57 6.13 20.16
N LEU A 90 -29.66 5.71 19.27
CA LEU A 90 -29.60 6.18 17.89
C LEU A 90 -29.40 5.05 16.91
N HIS A 91 -29.87 5.26 15.68
CA HIS A 91 -29.48 4.44 14.53
C HIS A 91 -28.44 5.19 13.70
N ALA A 92 -27.34 4.51 13.35
CA ALA A 92 -26.16 5.12 12.73
C ALA A 92 -26.40 5.73 11.33
N GLY A 93 -27.58 5.55 10.74
CA GLY A 93 -27.90 5.94 9.37
C GLY A 93 -29.00 5.06 8.76
N LEU A 94 -30.15 5.64 8.44
CA LEU A 94 -31.26 5.02 7.71
C LEU A 94 -32.01 6.02 6.83
N PHE A 95 -32.85 5.50 5.93
CA PHE A 95 -33.78 6.31 5.17
C PHE A 95 -34.97 6.76 6.01
N LYS A 96 -35.36 8.02 5.81
CA LYS A 96 -36.59 8.60 6.31
C LYS A 96 -37.79 8.12 5.46
N THR A 97 -38.85 7.66 6.11
CA THR A 97 -40.08 7.21 5.43
C THR A 97 -41.31 7.57 6.27
N PRO A 98 -42.48 7.84 5.66
CA PRO A 98 -43.69 8.21 6.41
C PRO A 98 -44.05 7.23 7.54
N GLU A 99 -43.98 5.92 7.28
CA GLU A 99 -44.24 4.85 8.26
C GLU A 99 -43.33 4.93 9.49
N ARG A 100 -42.09 5.41 9.32
CA ARG A 100 -41.09 5.48 10.40
C ARG A 100 -41.16 6.80 11.17
N GLU A 101 -41.60 7.89 10.54
CA GLU A 101 -41.85 9.16 11.23
C GLU A 101 -42.95 9.06 12.29
N GLU A 102 -43.81 8.04 12.22
CA GLU A 102 -44.78 7.75 13.27
C GLU A 102 -44.10 7.44 14.61
N PHE A 103 -42.90 6.84 14.61
CA PHE A 103 -42.21 6.38 15.81
C PHE A 103 -40.74 6.78 15.93
N LEU A 104 -40.16 7.52 14.97
CA LEU A 104 -38.79 8.04 14.99
C LEU A 104 -38.75 9.56 14.84
N ASP A 105 -37.81 10.19 15.54
CA ASP A 105 -37.34 11.55 15.27
C ASP A 105 -36.00 11.48 14.51
N TYR A 106 -35.74 12.41 13.59
CA TYR A 106 -34.62 12.35 12.65
C TYR A 106 -33.65 13.53 12.83
N SER A 107 -32.37 13.28 12.61
CA SER A 107 -31.33 14.32 12.53
C SER A 107 -31.43 15.13 11.25
N ASP A 108 -30.53 16.11 11.11
CA ASP A 108 -30.13 16.69 9.83
C ASP A 108 -29.57 15.58 8.91
N GLN A 109 -29.57 15.86 7.60
CA GLN A 109 -29.09 14.93 6.59
C GLN A 109 -27.63 14.52 6.83
N LEU A 110 -27.36 13.21 6.77
CA LEU A 110 -26.00 12.64 6.79
C LEU A 110 -25.43 12.57 5.37
N LEU A 111 -26.14 11.90 4.45
CA LEU A 111 -25.67 11.66 3.08
C LEU A 111 -26.84 11.41 2.13
N ALA A 112 -26.84 12.06 0.97
CA ALA A 112 -27.74 11.69 -0.12
C ALA A 112 -27.04 10.69 -1.05
N LEU A 113 -27.74 9.64 -1.45
CA LEU A 113 -27.23 8.65 -2.39
C LEU A 113 -28.21 8.43 -3.53
N ASP A 114 -27.63 8.42 -4.72
CA ASP A 114 -28.30 8.09 -5.95
C ASP A 114 -28.20 6.60 -6.24
N TYR A 115 -29.31 6.04 -6.71
CA TYR A 115 -29.39 4.64 -7.12
C TYR A 115 -29.54 4.57 -8.63
N TYR A 116 -28.74 3.71 -9.25
CA TYR A 116 -28.68 3.54 -10.69
C TYR A 116 -29.06 2.13 -11.09
N ILE A 117 -29.45 1.99 -12.35
CA ILE A 117 -29.44 0.71 -13.06
C ILE A 117 -28.08 0.53 -13.72
N PHE A 118 -27.39 -0.54 -13.36
CA PHE A 118 -26.11 -0.92 -13.95
C PHE A 118 -26.31 -2.07 -14.92
N THR A 119 -25.52 -2.05 -15.99
CA THR A 119 -25.53 -3.06 -17.05
C THR A 119 -24.13 -3.62 -17.28
N HIS A 120 -24.06 -4.93 -17.44
CA HIS A 120 -22.83 -5.64 -17.81
C HIS A 120 -22.47 -5.33 -19.28
N PRO A 121 -21.17 -5.21 -19.65
CA PRO A 121 -20.72 -4.89 -21.03
C PRO A 121 -21.27 -5.78 -22.15
N SER A 122 -21.77 -6.96 -21.80
CA SER A 122 -22.35 -7.90 -22.75
C SER A 122 -23.81 -7.60 -23.10
N VAL A 123 -24.36 -6.50 -22.62
CA VAL A 123 -25.74 -6.08 -22.82
C VAL A 123 -25.78 -4.61 -23.23
N ASP A 124 -26.63 -4.29 -24.21
CA ASP A 124 -26.87 -2.91 -24.62
C ASP A 124 -27.36 -2.07 -23.45
N HIS A 125 -26.90 -0.82 -23.39
CA HIS A 125 -27.15 0.10 -22.30
C HIS A 125 -28.65 0.26 -21.95
N ILE A 126 -29.05 -0.23 -20.77
CA ILE A 126 -30.43 -0.17 -20.26
C ILE A 126 -30.58 0.97 -19.25
N LYS A 127 -31.37 1.99 -19.59
CA LYS A 127 -31.56 3.19 -18.77
C LYS A 127 -32.76 3.19 -17.83
N SER A 128 -33.65 2.19 -17.89
CA SER A 128 -34.84 2.15 -17.04
C SER A 128 -35.30 0.73 -16.70
N LEU A 129 -35.99 0.59 -15.57
CA LEU A 129 -36.49 -0.70 -15.08
C LEU A 129 -37.54 -1.32 -16.03
N GLU A 130 -38.34 -0.50 -16.71
CA GLU A 130 -39.35 -0.93 -17.68
C GLU A 130 -38.73 -1.55 -18.94
N LYS A 131 -37.47 -1.21 -19.25
CA LYS A 131 -36.72 -1.73 -20.40
C LYS A 131 -35.86 -2.97 -20.09
N THR A 132 -36.02 -3.56 -18.90
CA THR A 132 -35.27 -4.77 -18.49
C THR A 132 -35.82 -6.09 -19.05
N THR A 133 -36.72 -6.03 -20.03
CA THR A 133 -37.37 -7.20 -20.61
C THR A 133 -36.32 -8.15 -21.19
N GLY A 134 -36.37 -9.42 -20.80
CA GLY A 134 -35.38 -10.43 -21.20
C GLY A 134 -34.21 -10.62 -20.22
N PHE A 135 -34.09 -9.78 -19.19
CA PHE A 135 -33.03 -9.88 -18.18
C PHE A 135 -33.58 -10.12 -16.77
N LEU A 136 -32.80 -10.85 -15.98
CA LEU A 136 -32.94 -10.90 -14.53
C LEU A 136 -32.35 -9.61 -13.94
N VAL A 137 -33.07 -9.00 -13.01
CA VAL A 137 -32.67 -7.77 -12.31
C VAL A 137 -32.21 -8.13 -10.90
N GLY A 138 -30.93 -7.95 -10.63
CA GLY A 138 -30.35 -8.17 -9.30
C GLY A 138 -30.58 -6.98 -8.37
N ILE A 139 -30.96 -7.27 -7.14
CA ILE A 139 -31.14 -6.28 -6.08
C ILE A 139 -30.65 -6.80 -4.73
N GLN A 140 -30.28 -5.90 -3.83
CA GLN A 140 -30.09 -6.25 -2.43
C GLN A 140 -31.44 -6.50 -1.73
N LYS A 141 -31.45 -7.49 -0.83
CA LYS A 141 -32.57 -7.85 0.05
C LYS A 141 -32.87 -6.75 1.06
N GLY A 142 -34.16 -6.46 1.20
CA GLY A 142 -34.69 -5.51 2.16
C GLY A 142 -34.58 -4.05 1.70
N GLY A 143 -35.16 -3.15 2.50
CA GLY A 143 -35.08 -1.71 2.27
C GLY A 143 -36.03 -1.18 1.19
N TYR A 144 -35.73 0.03 0.71
CA TYR A 144 -36.54 0.75 -0.27
C TYR A 144 -36.35 0.21 -1.70
N THR A 145 -35.12 -0.10 -2.09
CA THR A 145 -34.76 -0.59 -3.44
C THR A 145 -35.58 -1.80 -3.84
N GLU A 146 -35.74 -2.79 -2.94
CA GLU A 146 -36.55 -3.97 -3.22
C GLU A 146 -38.02 -3.62 -3.46
N LYS A 147 -38.61 -2.77 -2.62
CA LYS A 147 -40.01 -2.33 -2.80
C LYS A 147 -40.18 -1.58 -4.12
N PHE A 148 -39.25 -0.69 -4.45
CA PHE A 148 -39.28 0.11 -5.67
C PHE A 148 -39.17 -0.77 -6.92
N VAL A 149 -38.19 -1.67 -6.98
CA VAL A 149 -38.00 -2.56 -8.14
C VAL A 149 -39.18 -3.52 -8.29
N ARG A 150 -39.72 -4.08 -7.20
CA ARG A 150 -40.92 -4.94 -7.25
C ARG A 150 -42.18 -4.23 -7.77
N SER A 151 -42.25 -2.90 -7.68
CA SER A 151 -43.36 -2.12 -8.25
C SER A 151 -43.27 -1.96 -9.78
N LYS A 152 -42.10 -2.21 -10.37
CA LYS A 152 -41.79 -1.98 -11.78
C LYS A 152 -41.42 -3.24 -12.55
N VAL A 153 -40.87 -4.25 -11.87
CA VAL A 153 -40.35 -5.49 -12.45
C VAL A 153 -41.15 -6.68 -11.90
N PRO A 154 -41.66 -7.60 -12.76
CA PRO A 154 -42.33 -8.83 -12.33
C PRO A 154 -41.45 -9.68 -11.40
N ALA A 155 -42.06 -10.28 -10.38
CA ALA A 155 -41.35 -11.00 -9.32
C ALA A 155 -40.48 -12.16 -9.83
N ASN A 156 -40.87 -12.83 -10.93
CA ASN A 156 -40.10 -13.91 -11.55
C ASN A 156 -38.84 -13.44 -12.32
N ARG A 157 -38.63 -12.11 -12.44
CA ARG A 157 -37.43 -11.51 -13.06
C ARG A 157 -36.53 -10.81 -12.05
N ILE A 158 -36.76 -10.98 -10.76
CA ILE A 158 -35.97 -10.34 -9.70
C ILE A 158 -35.14 -11.40 -8.99
N VAL A 159 -33.83 -11.17 -8.92
CA VAL A 159 -32.89 -11.97 -8.11
C VAL A 159 -32.48 -11.16 -6.90
N VAL A 160 -32.67 -11.72 -5.71
CA VAL A 160 -32.46 -11.03 -4.44
C VAL A 160 -31.21 -11.58 -3.78
N PHE A 161 -30.28 -10.69 -3.42
CA PHE A 161 -29.03 -11.02 -2.75
C PHE A 161 -29.03 -10.49 -1.33
N ASP A 162 -28.52 -11.27 -0.36
CA ASP A 162 -28.47 -10.83 1.04
C ASP A 162 -27.54 -9.61 1.24
N ARG A 163 -26.49 -9.45 0.42
CA ARG A 163 -25.52 -8.34 0.51
C ARG A 163 -25.17 -7.79 -0.87
N PHE A 164 -24.83 -6.50 -0.95
CA PHE A 164 -24.30 -5.89 -2.18
C PHE A 164 -23.08 -6.63 -2.75
N ARG A 165 -22.20 -7.12 -1.88
CA ARG A 165 -21.03 -7.92 -2.28
C ARG A 165 -21.39 -9.14 -3.12
N ASP A 166 -22.44 -9.86 -2.72
CA ASP A 166 -22.88 -11.07 -3.42
C ASP A 166 -23.56 -10.71 -4.75
N LEU A 167 -24.31 -9.59 -4.78
CA LEU A 167 -24.87 -9.04 -6.01
C LEU A 167 -23.77 -8.67 -7.01
N PHE A 168 -22.72 -7.96 -6.57
CA PHE A 168 -21.66 -7.50 -7.46
C PHE A 168 -20.78 -8.65 -7.97
N ARG A 169 -20.49 -9.66 -7.13
CA ARG A 169 -19.82 -10.89 -7.59
C ARG A 169 -20.60 -11.57 -8.70
N ALA A 170 -21.90 -11.81 -8.49
CA ALA A 170 -22.77 -12.42 -9.50
C ALA A 170 -22.86 -11.57 -10.78
N ALA A 171 -22.78 -10.24 -10.65
CA ALA A 171 -22.77 -9.36 -11.80
C ALA A 171 -21.48 -9.45 -12.62
N LEU A 172 -20.33 -9.54 -11.96
CA LEU A 172 -19.02 -9.71 -12.61
C LEU A 172 -18.87 -11.07 -13.29
N GLU A 173 -19.42 -12.11 -12.68
CA GLU A 173 -19.47 -13.47 -13.25
C GLU A 173 -20.48 -13.58 -14.40
N GLY A 174 -21.24 -12.52 -14.68
CA GLY A 174 -22.24 -12.45 -15.74
C GLY A 174 -23.52 -13.23 -15.44
N GLU A 175 -23.69 -13.73 -14.21
CA GLU A 175 -24.90 -14.40 -13.72
C GLU A 175 -26.08 -13.43 -13.66
N VAL A 176 -25.81 -12.17 -13.30
CA VAL A 176 -26.79 -11.07 -13.33
C VAL A 176 -26.26 -9.91 -14.15
N ARG A 177 -26.86 -9.67 -15.31
CA ARG A 177 -26.36 -8.65 -16.25
C ARG A 177 -26.96 -7.27 -16.07
N VAL A 178 -27.99 -7.16 -15.23
CA VAL A 178 -28.67 -5.91 -14.91
C VAL A 178 -28.93 -5.87 -13.41
N PHE A 179 -28.51 -4.80 -12.73
CA PHE A 179 -28.73 -4.68 -11.29
C PHE A 179 -28.96 -3.25 -10.82
N VAL A 180 -29.55 -3.09 -9.64
CA VAL A 180 -29.78 -1.78 -9.02
C VAL A 180 -28.93 -1.63 -7.76
N ALA A 181 -28.09 -0.60 -7.74
CA ALA A 181 -27.20 -0.30 -6.62
C ALA A 181 -26.88 1.20 -6.56
N THR A 182 -26.12 1.61 -5.54
CA THR A 182 -25.46 2.93 -5.56
C THR A 182 -24.10 2.80 -6.26
N GLU A 183 -23.67 3.86 -6.93
CA GLU A 183 -22.32 3.95 -7.48
C GLU A 183 -21.26 3.78 -6.39
N LEU A 184 -21.43 4.46 -5.25
CA LEU A 184 -20.52 4.37 -4.11
C LEU A 184 -20.27 2.92 -3.65
N SER A 185 -21.32 2.12 -3.49
CA SER A 185 -21.17 0.72 -3.06
C SER A 185 -20.50 -0.14 -4.13
N LEU A 186 -20.80 0.11 -5.41
CA LEU A 186 -20.17 -0.60 -6.53
C LEU A 186 -18.68 -0.27 -6.64
N LEU A 187 -18.31 1.02 -6.65
CA LEU A 187 -16.92 1.47 -6.78
C LEU A 187 -16.07 1.01 -5.59
N TYR A 188 -16.61 1.05 -4.38
CA TYR A 188 -15.93 0.50 -3.21
C TYR A 188 -15.63 -1.00 -3.39
N TYR A 189 -16.62 -1.78 -3.84
CA TYR A 189 -16.41 -3.21 -4.07
C TYR A 189 -15.39 -3.49 -5.19
N LEU A 190 -15.44 -2.72 -6.29
CA LEU A 190 -14.53 -2.91 -7.41
C LEU A 190 -13.10 -2.48 -7.10
N LYS A 191 -12.89 -1.43 -6.30
CA LYS A 191 -11.56 -1.03 -5.82
C LYS A 191 -10.87 -2.17 -5.07
N GLU A 192 -11.60 -2.88 -4.21
CA GLU A 192 -11.06 -3.97 -3.42
C GLU A 192 -10.72 -5.22 -4.25
N ASN A 193 -11.33 -5.41 -5.43
CA ASN A 193 -11.29 -6.71 -6.12
C ASN A 193 -10.83 -6.67 -7.59
N PHE A 194 -11.13 -5.62 -8.36
CA PHE A 194 -10.97 -5.62 -9.84
C PHE A 194 -10.42 -4.32 -10.43
N LYS A 195 -10.22 -3.29 -9.59
CA LYS A 195 -9.48 -2.02 -9.86
C LYS A 195 -10.00 -1.12 -11.00
N THR A 196 -11.05 -1.50 -11.74
CA THR A 196 -11.72 -0.64 -12.73
C THR A 196 -13.24 -0.87 -12.74
N ASN A 197 -14.03 0.16 -13.07
CA ASN A 197 -15.47 0.00 -13.29
C ASN A 197 -15.75 -0.48 -14.71
N ILE A 198 -16.24 -1.70 -14.82
CA ILE A 198 -16.60 -2.31 -16.10
C ILE A 198 -18.10 -2.20 -16.42
N PHE A 199 -18.92 -1.68 -15.51
CA PHE A 199 -20.38 -1.62 -15.71
C PHE A 199 -20.83 -0.27 -16.24
N GLU A 200 -21.80 -0.28 -17.16
CA GLU A 200 -22.39 0.93 -17.73
C GLU A 200 -23.67 1.35 -17.02
N TYR A 201 -23.87 2.67 -16.86
CA TYR A 201 -25.03 3.29 -16.23
C TYR A 201 -25.13 4.78 -16.62
N ASP A 202 -26.33 5.35 -16.53
CA ASP A 202 -26.60 6.77 -16.84
C ASP A 202 -26.44 7.62 -15.57
N ARG A 203 -25.29 8.30 -15.44
CA ARG A 203 -24.94 9.10 -14.25
C ARG A 203 -25.83 10.32 -14.05
N ASP A 204 -26.29 10.92 -15.15
CA ASP A 204 -27.08 12.15 -15.09
C ASP A 204 -28.54 11.86 -14.70
N HIS A 205 -28.96 10.59 -14.75
CA HIS A 205 -30.34 10.17 -14.56
C HIS A 205 -30.45 8.99 -13.58
N PRO A 206 -30.30 9.24 -12.26
CA PRO A 206 -30.54 8.20 -11.26
C PRO A 206 -31.99 7.71 -11.30
N LEU A 207 -32.21 6.43 -10.97
CA LEU A 207 -33.55 5.86 -10.84
C LEU A 207 -34.34 6.58 -9.74
N TYR A 208 -33.66 6.90 -8.64
CA TYR A 208 -34.14 7.71 -7.54
C TYR A 208 -32.96 8.06 -6.61
N SER A 209 -33.17 9.09 -5.79
CA SER A 209 -32.26 9.48 -4.72
C SER A 209 -32.87 9.14 -3.36
N GLN A 210 -32.05 8.77 -2.39
CA GLN A 210 -32.46 8.60 -1.00
C GLN A 210 -31.51 9.32 -0.06
N VAL A 211 -32.06 9.90 1.01
CA VAL A 211 -31.30 10.62 2.00
C VAL A 211 -31.20 9.80 3.28
N TYR A 212 -29.96 9.57 3.73
CA TYR A 212 -29.64 8.99 5.01
C TYR A 212 -29.70 10.04 6.11
N TYR A 213 -30.32 9.65 7.22
CA TYR A 213 -30.41 10.41 8.46
C TYR A 213 -30.01 9.51 9.62
N SER A 214 -29.54 10.10 10.71
CA SER A 214 -29.63 9.47 12.01
C SER A 214 -31.08 9.54 12.51
N ALA A 215 -31.47 8.62 13.38
CA ALA A 215 -32.77 8.71 14.04
C ALA A 215 -32.71 8.18 15.47
N THR A 216 -33.55 8.76 16.31
CA THR A 216 -33.85 8.28 17.67
C THR A 216 -35.33 7.92 17.77
N LYS A 217 -35.72 7.28 18.88
CA LYS A 217 -37.13 7.01 19.18
C LYS A 217 -37.87 8.33 19.36
N LYS A 218 -39.06 8.43 18.76
CA LYS A 218 -39.87 9.65 18.80
C LYS A 218 -40.15 10.13 20.22
N GLY A 219 -40.08 11.44 20.42
CA GLY A 219 -40.23 12.09 21.71
C GLY A 219 -38.91 12.51 22.36
N ASN A 220 -37.79 12.49 21.62
CA ASN A 220 -36.48 12.93 22.12
C ASN A 220 -35.85 14.03 21.25
N PRO A 221 -36.48 15.23 21.16
CA PRO A 221 -35.98 16.33 20.34
C PRO A 221 -34.66 16.90 20.87
N ALA A 222 -34.38 16.77 22.17
CA ALA A 222 -33.13 17.21 22.76
C ALA A 222 -31.93 16.41 22.23
N LEU A 223 -32.06 15.08 22.13
CA LEU A 223 -31.01 14.23 21.56
C LEU A 223 -30.80 14.52 20.07
N ILE A 224 -31.86 14.74 19.30
CA ILE A 224 -31.73 15.13 17.89
C ILE A 224 -31.02 16.47 17.74
N GLN A 225 -31.35 17.46 18.58
CA GLN A 225 -30.67 18.75 18.56
C GLN A 225 -29.18 18.58 18.87
N GLN A 226 -28.84 17.77 19.88
CA GLN A 226 -27.45 17.47 20.23
C GLN A 226 -26.71 16.76 19.08
N VAL A 227 -27.36 15.81 18.40
CA VAL A 227 -26.80 15.16 17.21
C VAL A 227 -26.51 16.21 16.14
N ASN A 228 -27.46 17.08 15.83
CA ASN A 228 -27.32 18.10 14.79
C ASN A 228 -26.21 19.10 15.12
N ASP A 229 -26.10 19.54 16.38
CA ASP A 229 -25.06 20.47 16.80
C ASP A 229 -23.66 19.83 16.72
N GLY A 230 -23.53 18.57 17.13
CA GLY A 230 -22.28 17.83 16.96
C GLY A 230 -21.92 17.56 15.50
N LEU A 231 -22.90 17.28 14.63
CA LEU A 231 -22.66 17.13 13.19
C LEU A 231 -22.20 18.47 12.59
N LYS A 232 -22.79 19.60 13.00
CA LYS A 232 -22.37 20.95 12.58
C LYS A 232 -20.95 21.31 13.06
N ALA A 233 -20.51 20.76 14.19
CA ALA A 233 -19.15 20.95 14.70
C ALA A 233 -18.09 20.21 13.88
N ILE A 234 -18.46 19.24 13.03
CA ILE A 234 -17.55 18.60 12.08
C ILE A 234 -17.31 19.54 10.90
N GLY A 235 -16.07 20.06 10.79
CA GLY A 235 -15.68 21.03 9.79
C GLY A 235 -15.66 20.46 8.37
N SER A 236 -15.74 21.33 7.35
CA SER A 236 -15.78 20.92 5.94
C SER A 236 -14.54 20.12 5.50
N GLN A 237 -13.37 20.44 6.02
CA GLN A 237 -12.14 19.68 5.74
C GLN A 237 -12.17 18.28 6.35
N GLU A 238 -12.72 18.12 7.55
CA GLU A 238 -12.79 16.83 8.23
C GLU A 238 -13.84 15.92 7.60
N ARG A 239 -14.97 16.49 7.18
CA ARG A 239 -15.95 15.79 6.34
C ARG A 239 -15.32 15.29 5.05
N LYS A 240 -14.57 16.17 4.37
CA LYS A 240 -13.87 15.80 3.16
C LYS A 240 -12.83 14.69 3.40
N GLN A 241 -12.11 14.70 4.51
CA GLN A 241 -11.17 13.62 4.86
C GLN A 241 -11.88 12.28 5.11
N LEU A 242 -13.04 12.30 5.77
CA LEU A 242 -13.88 11.12 5.95
C LEU A 242 -14.42 10.61 4.62
N GLU A 243 -14.86 11.51 3.74
CA GLU A 243 -15.30 11.20 2.39
C GLU A 243 -14.14 10.63 1.57
N ASP A 244 -12.99 11.30 1.46
CA ASP A 244 -11.81 10.83 0.71
C ASP A 244 -11.31 9.45 1.20
N LYS A 245 -11.50 9.13 2.49
CA LYS A 245 -11.16 7.82 3.06
C LYS A 245 -12.06 6.69 2.54
N TRP A 246 -13.35 6.96 2.34
CA TRP A 246 -14.38 5.92 2.13
C TRP A 246 -15.07 5.98 0.75
N ILE A 247 -15.13 7.17 0.16
CA ILE A 247 -15.66 7.47 -1.16
C ILE A 247 -14.49 7.39 -2.12
N VAL A 248 -14.49 6.35 -2.94
CA VAL A 248 -13.60 6.26 -4.08
C VAL A 248 -14.06 7.33 -5.06
N LEU A 249 -13.35 8.47 -5.11
CA LEU A 249 -13.54 9.41 -6.21
C LEU A 249 -13.25 8.64 -7.49
N ASP A 250 -14.26 8.57 -8.35
CA ASP A 250 -14.06 8.06 -9.69
C ASP A 250 -12.93 8.87 -10.34
N PHE A 251 -12.00 8.17 -10.98
CA PHE A 251 -10.95 8.75 -11.80
C PHE A 251 -11.51 9.59 -12.98
N ASN A 252 -12.84 9.59 -13.19
CA ASN A 252 -13.54 10.49 -14.12
C ASN A 252 -14.19 11.73 -13.46
N GLU A 253 -14.35 11.79 -12.14
CA GLU A 253 -14.78 13.02 -11.46
C GLU A 253 -13.57 13.70 -10.84
N PHE A 254 -12.98 14.62 -11.59
CA PHE A 254 -11.96 15.52 -11.12
C PHE A 254 -12.64 16.78 -10.55
N PRO A 255 -12.85 16.91 -9.22
CA PRO A 255 -13.58 18.03 -8.64
C PRO A 255 -12.83 19.35 -8.85
N GLN A 256 -13.38 20.17 -9.73
CA GLN A 256 -12.89 21.51 -10.06
C GLN A 256 -13.64 22.56 -9.24
N THR A 257 -12.90 23.50 -8.66
CA THR A 257 -13.43 24.75 -8.11
C THR A 257 -14.06 25.59 -9.22
N THR A 258 -14.94 26.54 -8.86
CA THR A 258 -15.52 27.48 -9.84
C THR A 258 -14.44 28.20 -10.65
N ALA A 259 -13.38 28.66 -9.99
CA ALA A 259 -12.25 29.33 -10.65
C ALA A 259 -11.51 28.41 -11.64
N GLU A 260 -11.35 27.13 -11.31
CA GLU A 260 -10.76 26.14 -12.21
C GLU A 260 -11.64 25.84 -13.42
N LYS A 261 -12.96 25.73 -13.23
CA LYS A 261 -13.93 25.56 -14.33
C LYS A 261 -13.93 26.75 -15.28
N GLU A 262 -13.96 27.97 -14.73
CA GLU A 262 -13.88 29.21 -15.51
C GLU A 262 -12.56 29.31 -16.27
N TRP A 263 -11.45 28.94 -15.61
CA TRP A 263 -10.14 28.95 -16.25
C TRP A 263 -10.07 27.98 -17.43
N LEU A 264 -10.53 26.74 -17.27
CA LEU A 264 -10.57 25.72 -18.33
C LEU A 264 -11.52 26.12 -19.49
N ALA A 265 -12.63 26.78 -19.17
CA ALA A 265 -13.53 27.31 -20.19
C ALA A 265 -12.86 28.42 -21.03
N ALA A 266 -12.03 29.26 -20.41
CA ALA A 266 -11.31 30.33 -21.07
C ALA A 266 -10.00 29.87 -21.77
N HIS A 267 -9.40 28.76 -21.32
CA HIS A 267 -8.11 28.25 -21.80
C HIS A 267 -8.25 26.79 -22.27
N ARG A 268 -8.86 26.63 -23.44
CA ARG A 268 -9.08 25.31 -24.07
C ARG A 268 -7.82 24.67 -24.64
N LYS A 269 -6.73 25.42 -24.76
CA LYS A 269 -5.47 25.00 -25.36
C LYS A 269 -4.30 25.49 -24.50
N ILE A 270 -3.30 24.64 -24.31
CA ILE A 270 -2.03 24.99 -23.68
C ILE A 270 -0.86 24.65 -24.61
N VAL A 271 0.20 25.45 -24.55
CA VAL A 271 1.42 25.22 -25.33
C VAL A 271 2.48 24.61 -24.41
N VAL A 272 3.00 23.45 -24.79
CA VAL A 272 4.01 22.70 -24.04
C VAL A 272 5.32 22.71 -24.81
N GLY A 273 6.41 23.12 -24.15
CA GLY A 273 7.75 23.02 -24.73
C GLY A 273 8.35 21.64 -24.44
N GLY A 274 8.45 20.80 -25.46
CA GLY A 274 9.04 19.47 -25.37
C GLY A 274 10.52 19.47 -25.75
N GLU A 275 11.34 18.77 -24.98
CA GLU A 275 12.77 18.59 -25.26
C GLU A 275 12.99 17.55 -26.38
N MET A 276 14.15 17.59 -27.04
CA MET A 276 14.42 16.74 -28.20
C MET A 276 15.12 15.44 -27.82
N ASP A 277 15.90 15.45 -26.74
CA ASP A 277 17.00 14.53 -26.52
C ASP A 277 17.09 13.97 -25.09
N TRP A 278 16.13 14.28 -24.21
CA TRP A 278 16.12 13.79 -22.83
C TRP A 278 15.31 12.49 -22.66
N ALA A 279 15.62 11.50 -23.49
CA ALA A 279 14.99 10.19 -23.44
C ALA A 279 15.39 9.41 -22.16
N PRO A 280 14.48 8.64 -21.52
CA PRO A 280 13.09 8.37 -21.94
C PRO A 280 12.06 9.33 -21.31
N PHE A 281 12.47 10.48 -20.78
CA PHE A 281 11.58 11.40 -20.08
C PHE A 281 10.83 12.33 -21.03
N ASP A 282 11.55 13.06 -21.87
CA ASP A 282 11.05 14.16 -22.70
C ASP A 282 11.91 14.25 -23.97
N PHE A 283 11.45 13.66 -25.06
CA PHE A 283 12.24 13.54 -26.28
C PHE A 283 11.40 13.36 -27.55
N VAL A 284 12.05 13.42 -28.70
CA VAL A 284 11.46 13.07 -30.00
C VAL A 284 12.03 11.74 -30.48
N ASP A 285 11.16 10.78 -30.80
CA ASP A 285 11.55 9.45 -31.27
C ASP A 285 12.11 9.46 -32.70
N GLU A 286 12.63 8.32 -33.15
CA GLU A 286 13.20 8.17 -34.50
C GLU A 286 12.21 8.45 -35.63
N SER A 287 10.90 8.35 -35.35
CA SER A 287 9.83 8.65 -36.31
C SER A 287 9.47 10.14 -36.33
N GLY A 288 10.11 10.97 -35.51
CA GLY A 288 9.85 12.40 -35.40
C GLY A 288 8.67 12.74 -34.50
N ASN A 289 8.14 11.78 -33.72
CA ASN A 289 7.03 12.02 -32.81
C ASN A 289 7.54 12.39 -31.42
N TYR A 290 6.85 13.31 -30.77
CA TYR A 290 7.09 13.60 -29.36
C TYR A 290 6.71 12.40 -28.48
N ALA A 291 7.62 11.96 -27.63
CA ALA A 291 7.58 10.71 -26.91
C ALA A 291 8.17 10.84 -25.49
N GLY A 292 8.04 9.77 -24.71
CA GLY A 292 8.58 9.65 -23.36
C GLY A 292 7.55 9.75 -22.26
N ILE A 293 8.04 9.60 -21.03
CA ILE A 293 7.22 9.56 -19.82
C ILE A 293 6.38 10.84 -19.69
N ALA A 294 6.97 12.01 -19.97
CA ALA A 294 6.29 13.30 -19.90
C ALA A 294 5.09 13.35 -20.86
N ASN A 295 5.23 12.82 -22.08
CA ASN A 295 4.14 12.75 -23.06
C ASN A 295 2.96 11.89 -22.56
N ASP A 296 3.22 10.75 -21.93
CA ASP A 296 2.15 9.88 -21.43
C ASP A 296 1.35 10.54 -20.30
N TYR A 297 2.01 11.27 -19.39
CA TYR A 297 1.30 12.10 -18.41
C TYR A 297 0.51 13.23 -19.07
N LEU A 298 1.09 13.92 -20.07
CA LEU A 298 0.41 15.00 -20.77
C LEU A 298 -0.86 14.54 -21.49
N LYS A 299 -0.87 13.34 -22.08
CA LYS A 299 -2.07 12.74 -22.69
C LYS A 299 -3.17 12.56 -21.67
N ILE A 300 -2.86 11.94 -20.53
CA ILE A 300 -3.83 11.73 -19.44
C ILE A 300 -4.36 13.07 -18.93
N ILE A 301 -3.47 14.04 -18.70
CA ILE A 301 -3.84 15.38 -18.21
C ILE A 301 -4.73 16.10 -19.22
N GLY A 302 -4.36 16.09 -20.50
CA GLY A 302 -5.11 16.73 -21.58
C GLY A 302 -6.51 16.15 -21.73
N GLU A 303 -6.60 14.82 -21.79
CA GLU A 303 -7.86 14.09 -21.89
C GLU A 303 -8.77 14.39 -20.68
N LYS A 304 -8.24 14.31 -19.46
CA LYS A 304 -9.03 14.45 -18.23
C LYS A 304 -9.44 15.88 -17.93
N LEU A 305 -8.63 16.87 -18.29
CA LEU A 305 -8.98 18.27 -18.15
C LEU A 305 -9.79 18.81 -19.33
N GLY A 306 -9.92 18.05 -20.42
CA GLY A 306 -10.57 18.50 -21.64
C GLY A 306 -9.88 19.70 -22.30
N ILE A 307 -8.54 19.72 -22.22
CA ILE A 307 -7.68 20.76 -22.82
C ILE A 307 -6.87 20.16 -23.97
N GLU A 308 -6.74 20.92 -25.05
CA GLU A 308 -5.84 20.59 -26.15
C GLU A 308 -4.40 20.89 -25.73
N VAL A 309 -3.53 19.90 -25.86
CA VAL A 309 -2.10 20.01 -25.55
C VAL A 309 -1.33 20.13 -26.86
N GLU A 310 -0.87 21.35 -27.18
CA GLU A 310 0.01 21.58 -28.33
C GLU A 310 1.46 21.47 -27.89
N ILE A 311 2.22 20.61 -28.55
CA ILE A 311 3.62 20.35 -28.19
C ILE A 311 4.52 21.00 -29.23
N ILE A 312 5.38 21.91 -28.78
CA ILE A 312 6.43 22.53 -29.59
C ILE A 312 7.75 21.84 -29.29
N THR A 313 8.36 21.27 -30.33
CA THR A 313 9.69 20.64 -30.29
C THR A 313 10.63 21.32 -31.28
N GLY A 314 11.94 21.09 -31.15
CA GLY A 314 12.98 21.65 -32.03
C GLY A 314 13.89 22.71 -31.37
N PRO A 315 13.40 23.62 -30.51
CA PRO A 315 14.27 24.49 -29.73
C PRO A 315 15.18 23.71 -28.76
N SER A 316 16.38 24.22 -28.51
CA SER A 316 17.27 23.68 -27.46
C SER A 316 16.69 23.91 -26.05
N TRP A 317 17.13 23.15 -25.05
CA TRP A 317 16.74 23.35 -23.65
C TRP A 317 16.85 24.80 -23.17
N ASN A 318 17.95 25.48 -23.49
CA ASN A 318 18.15 26.89 -23.11
C ASN A 318 17.17 27.84 -23.82
N GLU A 319 16.77 27.50 -25.04
CA GLU A 319 15.75 28.25 -25.75
C GLU A 319 14.37 27.98 -25.16
N LEU A 320 14.02 26.73 -24.82
CA LEU A 320 12.78 26.40 -24.12
C LEU A 320 12.66 27.16 -22.78
N LEU A 321 13.75 27.25 -22.00
CA LEU A 321 13.79 28.09 -20.81
C LEU A 321 13.58 29.58 -21.11
N SER A 322 14.11 30.07 -22.22
CA SER A 322 13.92 31.46 -22.66
C SER A 322 12.50 31.73 -23.13
N MET A 323 11.90 30.81 -23.89
CA MET A 323 10.49 30.82 -24.29
C MET A 323 9.56 30.81 -23.08
N MET A 324 9.85 29.99 -22.05
CA MET A 324 9.09 29.97 -20.79
C MET A 324 9.18 31.32 -20.06
N ARG A 325 10.36 31.96 -20.00
CA ARG A 325 10.51 33.31 -19.42
C ARG A 325 9.73 34.38 -20.22
N ARG A 326 9.70 34.25 -21.55
CA ARG A 326 8.93 35.13 -22.45
C ARG A 326 7.43 34.77 -22.51
N LYS A 327 7.02 33.67 -21.87
CA LYS A 327 5.64 33.14 -21.84
C LYS A 327 5.13 32.73 -23.23
N GLU A 328 6.03 32.28 -24.09
CA GLU A 328 5.73 31.70 -25.40
C GLU A 328 5.33 30.22 -25.30
N ILE A 329 5.68 29.57 -24.19
CA ILE A 329 5.18 28.25 -23.77
C ILE A 329 4.58 28.36 -22.37
N ASP A 330 3.59 27.52 -22.08
CA ASP A 330 2.84 27.53 -20.83
C ASP A 330 3.33 26.49 -19.84
N VAL A 331 3.78 25.33 -20.33
CA VAL A 331 4.25 24.20 -19.53
C VAL A 331 5.58 23.65 -20.06
N LEU A 332 6.51 23.39 -19.14
CA LEU A 332 7.65 22.50 -19.36
C LEU A 332 7.31 21.16 -18.67
N PRO A 333 7.18 20.05 -19.41
CA PRO A 333 6.57 18.85 -18.88
C PRO A 333 7.58 17.99 -18.10
N ALA A 334 8.88 18.12 -18.37
CA ALA A 334 9.95 17.58 -17.55
C ALA A 334 10.96 18.67 -17.23
N ILE A 335 11.24 18.89 -15.94
CA ILE A 335 12.25 19.83 -15.49
C ILE A 335 12.75 19.52 -14.08
N TYR A 336 14.04 19.74 -13.84
CA TYR A 336 14.61 19.75 -12.50
C TYR A 336 14.27 21.02 -11.73
N HIS A 337 13.83 20.84 -10.48
CA HIS A 337 13.56 21.92 -9.56
C HIS A 337 14.84 22.70 -9.21
N SER A 338 14.77 24.03 -9.27
CA SER A 338 15.81 24.90 -8.71
C SER A 338 15.24 26.20 -8.19
N LYS A 339 15.86 26.75 -7.13
CA LYS A 339 15.47 28.02 -6.53
C LYS A 339 15.52 29.19 -7.51
N GLU A 340 16.47 29.16 -8.46
CA GLU A 340 16.55 30.16 -9.52
C GLU A 340 15.32 30.11 -10.44
N ARG A 341 14.87 28.91 -10.79
CA ARG A 341 13.73 28.70 -11.68
C ARG A 341 12.40 29.03 -11.02
N GLU A 342 12.28 28.85 -9.71
CA GLU A 342 11.11 29.30 -8.94
C GLU A 342 10.78 30.79 -9.14
N ALA A 343 11.77 31.62 -9.54
CA ALA A 343 11.53 33.03 -9.82
C ALA A 343 10.57 33.27 -11.01
N PHE A 344 10.46 32.32 -11.95
CA PHE A 344 9.66 32.49 -13.17
C PHE A 344 8.73 31.32 -13.51
N VAL A 345 8.74 30.23 -12.74
CA VAL A 345 7.76 29.13 -12.88
C VAL A 345 7.14 28.71 -11.54
N HIS A 346 6.04 27.96 -11.61
CA HIS A 346 5.51 27.14 -10.53
C HIS A 346 5.77 25.67 -10.83
N PHE A 347 6.44 24.98 -9.91
CA PHE A 347 6.65 23.54 -9.99
C PHE A 347 5.48 22.76 -9.39
N THR A 348 5.14 21.61 -9.98
CA THR A 348 4.35 20.58 -9.32
C THR A 348 5.16 19.85 -8.25
N THR A 349 4.52 19.00 -7.46
CA THR A 349 5.24 17.91 -6.80
C THR A 349 5.96 17.02 -7.82
N PRO A 350 7.08 16.37 -7.44
CA PRO A 350 7.83 15.54 -8.38
C PRO A 350 7.02 14.30 -8.73
N TYR A 351 6.92 13.99 -10.02
CA TYR A 351 6.21 12.82 -10.51
C TYR A 351 7.16 11.67 -10.89
N ILE A 352 8.47 11.95 -10.93
CA ILE A 352 9.54 10.94 -11.04
C ILE A 352 10.68 11.31 -10.09
N LYS A 353 11.15 10.32 -9.33
CA LYS A 353 12.38 10.42 -8.54
C LYS A 353 13.52 9.83 -9.35
N ILE A 354 14.65 10.54 -9.40
CA ILE A 354 15.84 10.08 -10.12
C ILE A 354 17.07 10.16 -9.21
N THR A 355 18.10 9.43 -9.59
CA THR A 355 19.39 9.40 -8.89
C THR A 355 20.48 9.77 -9.88
N GLU A 356 21.29 10.75 -9.52
CA GLU A 356 22.48 11.14 -10.26
C GLU A 356 23.59 10.10 -10.04
N PHE A 357 24.21 9.66 -11.13
CA PHE A 357 25.24 8.63 -11.13
C PHE A 357 26.50 9.09 -11.85
N ILE A 358 27.62 8.52 -11.41
CA ILE A 358 28.92 8.63 -12.07
C ILE A 358 29.01 7.49 -13.09
N PHE A 359 29.32 7.83 -14.33
CA PHE A 359 29.60 6.89 -15.41
C PHE A 359 31.07 7.04 -15.82
N SER A 360 31.75 5.92 -16.07
CA SER A 360 33.12 5.93 -16.58
C SER A 360 33.31 4.86 -17.65
N ARG A 361 34.43 4.92 -18.38
CA ARG A 361 34.81 3.84 -19.28
C ARG A 361 35.04 2.54 -18.50
N SER A 362 34.74 1.41 -19.13
CA SER A 362 34.79 0.10 -18.47
C SER A 362 36.21 -0.32 -18.08
N ASP A 363 37.21 0.15 -18.82
CA ASP A 363 38.64 -0.01 -18.55
C ASP A 363 39.19 0.97 -17.51
N ASN A 364 38.39 1.95 -17.07
CA ASN A 364 38.77 2.87 -16.01
C ASN A 364 38.56 2.20 -14.63
N GLU A 365 39.67 1.88 -13.98
CA GLU A 365 39.72 1.32 -12.62
C GLU A 365 40.02 2.38 -11.54
N THR A 366 40.34 3.62 -11.96
CA THR A 366 40.75 4.69 -11.04
C THR A 366 39.60 5.47 -10.44
N ILE A 367 38.36 5.23 -10.90
CA ILE A 367 37.16 5.93 -10.45
C ILE A 367 36.21 4.89 -9.85
N SER A 368 36.05 4.92 -8.53
CA SER A 368 35.17 4.03 -7.76
C SER A 368 34.15 4.80 -6.92
N SER A 369 34.38 6.09 -6.68
CA SER A 369 33.55 6.95 -5.86
C SER A 369 33.58 8.40 -6.36
N PHE A 370 32.69 9.23 -5.80
CA PHE A 370 32.66 10.67 -6.10
C PHE A 370 33.93 11.42 -5.68
N ALA A 371 34.62 10.94 -4.63
CA ALA A 371 35.87 11.54 -4.17
C ALA A 371 37.02 11.35 -5.17
N ASP A 372 36.97 10.28 -5.97
CA ASP A 372 38.01 9.97 -6.96
C ASP A 372 37.98 10.92 -8.18
N LEU A 373 36.95 11.78 -8.27
CA LEU A 373 36.76 12.70 -9.40
C LEU A 373 37.59 13.99 -9.32
N LYS A 374 38.24 14.26 -8.17
CA LYS A 374 38.94 15.52 -7.91
C LYS A 374 39.98 15.89 -8.97
N ASP A 375 40.75 14.91 -9.42
CA ASP A 375 41.82 15.09 -10.42
C ASP A 375 41.41 14.57 -11.81
N LYS A 376 40.11 14.43 -12.06
CA LYS A 376 39.54 13.86 -13.28
C LYS A 376 38.80 14.92 -14.09
N THR A 377 38.71 14.71 -15.40
CA THR A 377 37.87 15.53 -16.27
C THR A 377 36.45 14.97 -16.27
N ILE A 378 35.48 15.78 -15.84
CA ILE A 378 34.09 15.38 -15.67
C ILE A 378 33.24 16.06 -16.74
N ALA A 379 32.57 15.28 -17.59
CA ALA A 379 31.56 15.77 -18.49
C ALA A 379 30.22 15.95 -17.76
N VAL A 380 29.51 17.04 -18.06
CA VAL A 380 28.13 17.30 -17.64
C VAL A 380 27.35 17.93 -18.79
N VAL A 381 26.02 17.79 -18.80
CA VAL A 381 25.15 18.45 -19.78
C VAL A 381 25.02 19.94 -19.44
N LYS A 382 25.19 20.80 -20.45
CA LYS A 382 25.17 22.25 -20.29
C LYS A 382 23.79 22.75 -19.87
N GLY A 383 23.71 23.52 -18.79
CA GLY A 383 22.46 24.12 -18.30
C GLY A 383 21.59 23.19 -17.44
N TYR A 384 22.04 21.95 -17.20
CA TYR A 384 21.44 21.06 -16.20
C TYR A 384 21.85 21.51 -14.80
N THR A 385 21.02 21.21 -13.79
CA THR A 385 21.25 21.67 -12.40
C THR A 385 22.56 21.16 -11.82
N ILE A 386 23.02 19.99 -12.26
CA ILE A 386 24.29 19.39 -11.84
C ILE A 386 25.50 20.26 -12.20
N GLU A 387 25.46 20.97 -13.34
CA GLU A 387 26.54 21.87 -13.74
C GLU A 387 26.70 23.00 -12.71
N GLY A 388 25.62 23.72 -12.41
CA GLY A 388 25.64 24.82 -11.45
C GLY A 388 25.98 24.37 -10.04
N TYR A 389 25.49 23.19 -9.64
CA TYR A 389 25.77 22.60 -8.34
C TYR A 389 27.26 22.26 -8.16
N LEU A 390 27.87 21.57 -9.13
CA LEU A 390 29.28 21.21 -9.07
C LEU A 390 30.18 22.44 -9.14
N ARG A 391 29.88 23.43 -10.00
CA ARG A 391 30.65 24.68 -10.06
C ARG A 391 30.63 25.46 -8.74
N SER A 392 29.54 25.38 -7.98
CA SER A 392 29.36 26.13 -6.74
C SER A 392 29.95 25.42 -5.52
N ASN A 393 29.78 24.09 -5.43
CA ASN A 393 30.14 23.31 -4.24
C ASN A 393 31.47 22.54 -4.39
N TYR A 394 31.90 22.28 -5.62
CA TYR A 394 33.14 21.58 -5.96
C TYR A 394 33.92 22.34 -7.04
N PRO A 395 34.26 23.64 -6.82
CA PRO A 395 34.94 24.47 -7.82
C PRO A 395 36.33 23.94 -8.20
N GLU A 396 36.90 23.05 -7.41
CA GLU A 396 38.17 22.37 -7.67
C GLU A 396 38.05 21.23 -8.69
N TYR A 397 36.83 20.77 -9.02
CA TYR A 397 36.63 19.70 -10.01
C TYR A 397 36.72 20.25 -11.44
N ASN A 398 37.42 19.53 -12.32
CA ASN A 398 37.59 19.93 -13.72
C ASN A 398 36.35 19.56 -14.57
N LEU A 399 35.42 20.50 -14.73
CA LEU A 399 34.18 20.29 -15.48
C LEU A 399 34.29 20.74 -16.93
N ILE A 400 33.95 19.84 -17.86
CA ILE A 400 33.65 20.17 -19.25
C ILE A 400 32.17 19.99 -19.53
N THR A 401 31.62 20.79 -20.44
CA THR A 401 30.20 20.74 -20.80
C THR A 401 30.00 20.09 -22.15
N ALA A 402 28.86 19.41 -22.30
CA ALA A 402 28.35 18.90 -23.57
C ALA A 402 26.93 19.43 -23.82
N PRO A 403 26.50 19.62 -25.08
CA PRO A 403 25.14 20.06 -25.37
C PRO A 403 24.06 19.04 -24.95
N THR A 404 24.35 17.75 -25.11
CA THR A 404 23.41 16.64 -24.93
C THR A 404 24.04 15.51 -24.10
N ILE A 405 23.23 14.55 -23.62
CA ILE A 405 23.73 13.34 -22.95
C ILE A 405 24.58 12.52 -23.93
N GLN A 406 24.16 12.40 -25.18
CA GLN A 406 24.85 11.65 -26.23
C GLN A 406 26.23 12.26 -26.50
N ASP A 407 26.35 13.58 -26.54
CA ASP A 407 27.64 14.28 -26.67
C ASP A 407 28.52 14.09 -25.43
N ALA A 408 27.95 14.06 -24.23
CA ALA A 408 28.68 13.80 -23.01
C ALA A 408 29.23 12.35 -22.97
N LEU A 409 28.42 11.37 -23.35
CA LEU A 409 28.84 9.97 -23.49
C LEU A 409 29.89 9.79 -24.58
N LYS A 410 29.78 10.53 -25.70
CA LYS A 410 30.82 10.55 -26.74
C LYS A 410 32.16 11.05 -26.20
N LYS A 411 32.16 12.15 -25.43
CA LYS A 411 33.37 12.66 -24.75
C LYS A 411 33.98 11.64 -23.80
N LEU A 412 33.15 10.86 -23.11
CA LEU A 412 33.60 9.79 -22.25
C LEU A 412 34.29 8.66 -23.04
N ILE A 413 33.71 8.25 -24.17
CA ILE A 413 34.27 7.20 -25.05
C ILE A 413 35.56 7.66 -25.74
N THR A 414 35.63 8.90 -26.22
CA THR A 414 36.81 9.42 -26.93
C THR A 414 37.99 9.74 -26.01
N GLY A 415 37.79 9.67 -24.68
CA GLY A 415 38.84 10.01 -23.72
C GLY A 415 38.96 11.51 -23.43
N GLU A 416 38.08 12.35 -23.99
CA GLU A 416 38.01 13.77 -23.64
C GLU A 416 37.53 14.01 -22.21
N ALA A 417 36.74 13.09 -21.65
CA ALA A 417 36.37 13.04 -20.25
C ALA A 417 36.76 11.70 -19.62
N ASP A 418 37.05 11.71 -18.32
CA ASP A 418 37.32 10.52 -17.51
C ASP A 418 36.03 9.96 -16.89
N ALA A 419 35.08 10.84 -16.60
CA ALA A 419 33.77 10.51 -16.05
C ALA A 419 32.66 11.40 -16.64
N PHE A 420 31.43 10.91 -16.61
CA PHE A 420 30.21 11.66 -16.88
C PHE A 420 29.32 11.60 -15.63
N ILE A 421 28.72 12.72 -15.22
CA ILE A 421 27.67 12.73 -14.19
C ILE A 421 26.34 13.09 -14.84
N GLY A 422 25.38 12.18 -14.72
CA GLY A 422 24.01 12.34 -15.18
C GLY A 422 23.06 11.36 -14.51
N ASP A 423 21.76 11.55 -14.73
CA ASP A 423 20.75 10.70 -14.11
C ASP A 423 20.83 9.27 -14.65
N ILE A 424 20.66 8.28 -13.76
CA ILE A 424 20.90 6.88 -14.10
C ILE A 424 19.95 6.36 -15.19
N ILE A 425 18.71 6.84 -15.22
CA ILE A 425 17.67 6.30 -16.11
C ILE A 425 17.91 6.75 -17.55
N SER A 426 18.05 8.06 -17.78
CA SER A 426 18.29 8.61 -19.12
C SER A 426 19.65 8.18 -19.67
N THR A 427 20.67 8.12 -18.81
CA THR A 427 22.01 7.72 -19.23
C THR A 427 22.05 6.24 -19.63
N SER A 428 21.47 5.34 -18.83
CA SER A 428 21.38 3.92 -19.19
C SER A 428 20.54 3.69 -20.44
N TYR A 429 19.44 4.44 -20.62
CA TYR A 429 18.66 4.40 -21.84
C TYR A 429 19.51 4.77 -23.07
N ASN A 430 20.23 5.89 -23.01
CA ASN A 430 21.09 6.36 -24.11
C ASN A 430 22.24 5.40 -24.42
N ILE A 431 22.89 4.82 -23.39
CA ILE A 431 23.94 3.80 -23.58
C ILE A 431 23.38 2.62 -24.38
N LYS A 432 22.17 2.17 -24.05
CA LYS A 432 21.53 1.03 -24.70
C LYS A 432 21.07 1.35 -26.12
N GLU A 433 20.32 2.43 -26.32
CA GLU A 433 19.78 2.79 -27.65
C GLU A 433 20.90 3.01 -28.66
N LEU A 434 21.96 3.72 -28.25
CA LEU A 434 23.14 3.94 -29.10
C LEU A 434 24.08 2.74 -29.19
N SER A 435 23.74 1.60 -28.55
CA SER A 435 24.56 0.39 -28.49
C SER A 435 26.02 0.68 -28.05
N LEU A 436 26.18 1.61 -27.10
CA LEU A 436 27.50 2.01 -26.61
C LEU A 436 28.07 0.91 -25.72
N VAL A 437 29.18 0.33 -26.16
CA VAL A 437 29.95 -0.63 -25.38
C VAL A 437 31.05 0.08 -24.61
N GLY A 438 31.41 -0.46 -23.44
CA GLY A 438 32.55 0.03 -22.69
C GLY A 438 32.27 1.24 -21.81
N ILE A 439 31.03 1.57 -21.49
CA ILE A 439 30.66 2.52 -20.41
C ILE A 439 30.01 1.74 -19.27
N LYS A 440 30.31 2.09 -18.01
CA LYS A 440 29.70 1.49 -16.82
C LYS A 440 29.24 2.57 -15.82
N PRO A 441 28.09 2.38 -15.15
CA PRO A 441 27.79 3.13 -13.94
C PRO A 441 28.75 2.71 -12.82
N ILE A 442 29.16 3.68 -11.99
CA ILE A 442 30.13 3.50 -10.90
C ILE A 442 29.45 3.61 -9.54
N ALA A 443 28.95 4.79 -9.22
CA ALA A 443 28.36 5.09 -7.93
C ALA A 443 27.39 6.27 -8.05
N SER A 444 26.43 6.35 -7.12
CA SER A 444 25.63 7.55 -6.95
C SER A 444 26.48 8.69 -6.40
N VAL A 445 26.13 9.92 -6.73
CA VAL A 445 26.74 11.11 -6.12
C VAL A 445 26.28 11.26 -4.65
N PRO A 446 27.09 11.84 -3.74
CA PRO A 446 26.82 11.90 -2.30
C PRO A 446 25.83 13.01 -1.90
N PHE A 447 25.04 13.50 -2.84
CA PHE A 447 24.05 14.54 -2.64
C PHE A 447 22.74 14.13 -3.32
N GLN A 448 21.64 14.69 -2.83
CA GLN A 448 20.34 14.38 -3.38
C GLN A 448 20.25 14.89 -4.83
N GLY A 449 20.06 13.96 -5.77
CA GLY A 449 19.79 14.29 -7.16
C GLY A 449 18.48 15.09 -7.31
N PRO A 450 18.32 15.86 -8.40
CA PRO A 450 17.06 16.55 -8.65
C PRO A 450 15.95 15.53 -8.88
N ASN A 451 14.69 15.86 -8.57
CA ASN A 451 13.55 15.07 -9.04
C ASN A 451 12.99 15.70 -10.32
N VAL A 452 12.17 14.96 -11.08
CA VAL A 452 11.51 15.48 -12.28
C VAL A 452 10.13 16.03 -11.89
N HIS A 453 9.90 17.28 -12.30
CA HIS A 453 8.66 18.03 -12.07
C HIS A 453 8.07 18.50 -13.39
N MET A 454 6.78 18.82 -13.40
CA MET A 454 6.22 19.72 -14.41
C MET A 454 6.35 21.16 -13.90
N ALA A 455 6.61 22.10 -14.79
CA ALA A 455 6.63 23.52 -14.48
C ALA A 455 5.64 24.30 -15.34
N VAL A 456 4.87 25.17 -14.69
CA VAL A 456 3.90 26.06 -15.33
C VAL A 456 4.39 27.50 -15.20
N ARG A 457 4.16 28.32 -16.21
CA ARG A 457 4.41 29.78 -16.16
C ARG A 457 3.85 30.42 -14.89
N LYS A 458 4.61 31.38 -14.33
CA LYS A 458 4.34 31.94 -12.99
C LYS A 458 2.97 32.60 -12.82
N ASP A 459 2.42 33.17 -13.89
CA ASP A 459 1.14 33.87 -13.85
C ASP A 459 -0.09 32.95 -13.96
N TRP A 460 0.10 31.63 -14.13
CA TRP A 460 -0.98 30.63 -14.21
C TRP A 460 -0.96 29.61 -13.05
N PRO A 461 -1.14 30.06 -11.79
CA PRO A 461 -1.17 29.15 -10.63
C PRO A 461 -2.38 28.20 -10.66
N VAL A 462 -3.46 28.58 -11.35
CA VAL A 462 -4.66 27.72 -11.52
C VAL A 462 -4.31 26.48 -12.34
N LEU A 463 -3.62 26.63 -13.47
CA LEU A 463 -3.17 25.49 -14.28
C LEU A 463 -2.20 24.59 -13.50
N LYS A 464 -1.27 25.18 -12.73
CA LYS A 464 -0.40 24.39 -11.85
C LYS A 464 -1.19 23.55 -10.87
N ASN A 465 -2.24 24.11 -10.25
CA ASN A 465 -3.06 23.39 -9.28
C ASN A 465 -3.90 22.29 -9.95
N LEU A 466 -4.40 22.53 -11.16
CA LEU A 466 -5.08 21.53 -11.98
C LEU A 466 -4.16 20.34 -12.28
N ILE A 467 -2.96 20.60 -12.80
CA ILE A 467 -1.95 19.57 -13.09
C ILE A 467 -1.54 18.83 -11.81
N GLU A 468 -1.29 19.54 -10.71
CA GLU A 468 -0.94 18.94 -9.41
C GLU A 468 -2.02 17.97 -8.89
N LYS A 469 -3.30 18.37 -8.98
CA LYS A 469 -4.40 17.50 -8.59
C LYS A 469 -4.50 16.31 -9.54
N MET A 470 -4.27 16.49 -10.84
CA MET A 470 -4.29 15.39 -11.80
C MET A 470 -3.19 14.38 -11.50
N LEU A 471 -1.95 14.84 -11.28
CA LEU A 471 -0.83 13.99 -10.91
C LEU A 471 -1.11 13.19 -9.62
N LYS A 472 -1.88 13.74 -8.67
CA LYS A 472 -2.30 13.03 -7.45
C LYS A 472 -3.47 12.08 -7.66
N ALA A 473 -4.32 12.37 -8.64
CA ALA A 473 -5.49 11.55 -8.95
C ALA A 473 -5.11 10.31 -9.75
N ILE A 474 -4.01 10.36 -10.53
CA ILE A 474 -3.52 9.22 -11.31
C ILE A 474 -3.26 8.03 -10.37
N PRO A 475 -3.86 6.85 -10.63
CA PRO A 475 -3.63 5.66 -9.83
C PRO A 475 -2.15 5.25 -9.82
N GLU A 476 -1.67 4.73 -8.70
CA GLU A 476 -0.27 4.32 -8.56
C GLU A 476 0.12 3.20 -9.55
N ASP A 477 -0.81 2.34 -9.95
CA ASP A 477 -0.58 1.35 -11.00
C ASP A 477 -0.42 1.96 -12.39
N GLU A 478 -1.15 3.04 -12.71
CA GLU A 478 -0.94 3.79 -13.95
C GLU A 478 0.43 4.50 -13.95
N HIS A 479 0.80 5.12 -12.82
CA HIS A 479 2.16 5.63 -12.62
C HIS A 479 3.21 4.53 -12.87
N ASN A 480 2.97 3.32 -12.36
CA ASN A 480 3.87 2.19 -12.52
C ASN A 480 3.86 1.61 -13.95
N ALA A 481 2.74 1.65 -14.66
CA ALA A 481 2.63 1.20 -16.05
C ALA A 481 3.46 2.10 -16.97
N ILE A 482 3.33 3.43 -16.83
CA ILE A 482 4.14 4.40 -17.57
C ILE A 482 5.62 4.20 -17.25
N LYS A 483 5.97 4.13 -15.95
CA LYS A 483 7.35 3.87 -15.51
C LYS A 483 7.87 2.56 -16.11
N LYS A 484 7.13 1.46 -16.02
CA LYS A 484 7.56 0.16 -16.54
C LYS A 484 7.75 0.22 -18.05
N HIS A 485 6.89 0.89 -18.80
CA HIS A 485 7.00 0.99 -20.25
C HIS A 485 8.34 1.61 -20.67
N TRP A 486 8.71 2.73 -20.06
CA TRP A 486 9.90 3.51 -20.42
C TRP A 486 11.16 3.10 -19.67
N ILE A 487 11.05 2.82 -18.38
CA ILE A 487 12.16 2.59 -17.46
C ILE A 487 12.59 1.12 -17.47
N SER A 488 11.70 0.13 -17.69
CA SER A 488 12.14 -1.29 -17.78
C SER A 488 13.05 -1.57 -18.98
N LEU A 489 13.01 -0.71 -20.01
CA LEU A 489 13.93 -0.73 -21.14
C LEU A 489 15.34 -0.25 -20.72
N ALA A 490 15.46 0.63 -19.72
CA ALA A 490 16.72 1.13 -19.16
C ALA A 490 17.20 0.31 -17.94
N GLU A 491 16.29 -0.17 -17.09
CA GLU A 491 16.55 -0.92 -15.84
C GLU A 491 16.99 -2.36 -16.06
N LYS A 492 16.81 -2.92 -17.26
CA LYS A 492 17.34 -4.25 -17.60
C LYS A 492 18.87 -4.35 -17.44
N GLU A 493 19.59 -3.23 -17.37
CA GLU A 493 21.01 -3.19 -16.94
C GLU A 493 21.20 -2.87 -15.44
N ILE A 494 20.26 -2.16 -14.80
CA ILE A 494 20.37 -1.74 -13.39
C ILE A 494 20.11 -2.92 -12.44
N GLY A 495 19.22 -3.85 -12.84
CA GLY A 495 19.07 -5.15 -12.18
C GLY A 495 20.32 -6.04 -12.24
N GLU A 496 21.29 -5.72 -13.12
CA GLU A 496 22.59 -6.40 -13.19
C GLU A 496 23.73 -5.59 -12.53
N LYS A 497 23.48 -4.35 -12.09
CA LYS A 497 24.50 -3.42 -11.55
C LYS A 497 23.99 -2.53 -10.41
N SER A 498 23.22 -3.10 -9.49
CA SER A 498 23.24 -2.67 -8.07
C SER A 498 24.69 -2.65 -7.56
N PRO A 499 25.04 -1.91 -6.48
CA PRO A 499 26.42 -1.83 -5.99
C PRO A 499 27.02 -3.23 -5.94
N LYS A 500 27.97 -3.51 -6.86
CA LYS A 500 28.55 -4.85 -6.92
C LYS A 500 29.21 -5.08 -5.59
N VAL A 501 28.75 -6.13 -4.92
CA VAL A 501 29.39 -6.61 -3.70
C VAL A 501 30.86 -6.80 -4.05
N ALA A 502 31.76 -6.18 -3.30
CA ALA A 502 33.20 -6.33 -3.52
C ALA A 502 33.60 -7.78 -3.20
N LEU A 503 33.56 -8.64 -4.21
CA LEU A 503 33.94 -10.04 -4.12
C LEU A 503 35.43 -10.18 -4.37
N THR A 504 36.06 -11.02 -3.56
CA THR A 504 37.44 -11.47 -3.76
C THR A 504 37.52 -12.35 -5.01
N PRO A 505 38.72 -12.50 -5.63
CA PRO A 505 38.91 -13.42 -6.75
C PRO A 505 38.45 -14.86 -6.45
N ASN A 506 38.66 -15.32 -5.20
CA ASN A 506 38.22 -16.64 -4.75
C ASN A 506 36.69 -16.77 -4.71
N GLU A 507 35.98 -15.74 -4.23
CA GLU A 507 34.51 -15.71 -4.19
C GLU A 507 33.93 -15.66 -5.61
N GLN A 508 34.53 -14.84 -6.50
CA GLN A 508 34.09 -14.74 -7.89
C GLN A 508 34.29 -16.06 -8.66
N ALA A 509 35.44 -16.73 -8.44
CA ALA A 509 35.70 -18.04 -9.01
C ALA A 509 34.72 -19.10 -8.47
N TRP A 510 34.38 -19.01 -7.18
CA TRP A 510 33.41 -19.90 -6.56
C TRP A 510 32.01 -19.75 -7.18
N LEU A 511 31.51 -18.52 -7.37
CA LEU A 511 30.21 -18.28 -8.01
C LEU A 511 30.19 -18.76 -9.47
N SER A 512 31.29 -18.57 -10.19
CA SER A 512 31.42 -19.04 -11.57
C SER A 512 31.34 -20.57 -11.65
N ALA A 513 31.86 -21.28 -10.65
CA ALA A 513 31.76 -22.74 -10.54
C ALA A 513 30.38 -23.23 -10.03
N HIS A 514 29.58 -22.36 -9.42
CA HIS A 514 28.26 -22.67 -8.84
C HIS A 514 27.18 -21.73 -9.39
N PRO A 515 26.84 -21.85 -10.69
CA PRO A 515 25.98 -20.88 -11.37
C PRO A 515 24.52 -20.90 -10.90
N VAL A 516 24.10 -21.95 -10.18
CA VAL A 516 22.75 -22.11 -9.65
C VAL A 516 22.81 -22.52 -8.18
N ILE A 517 22.13 -21.77 -7.32
CA ILE A 517 22.00 -22.05 -5.88
C ILE A 517 20.58 -22.52 -5.58
N ARG A 518 20.44 -23.64 -4.87
CA ARG A 518 19.14 -24.18 -4.45
C ARG A 518 18.71 -23.54 -3.14
N VAL A 519 17.62 -22.78 -3.18
CA VAL A 519 17.15 -21.98 -2.05
C VAL A 519 15.80 -22.48 -1.56
N HIS A 520 15.67 -22.54 -0.25
CA HIS A 520 14.44 -22.83 0.50
C HIS A 520 13.24 -21.97 0.09
N ASN A 521 12.09 -22.60 -0.21
CA ASN A 521 10.79 -21.94 -0.25
C ASN A 521 9.73 -22.77 0.48
N GLU A 522 8.91 -22.19 1.36
CA GLU A 522 7.85 -22.94 2.05
C GLU A 522 6.55 -22.92 1.24
N TRP A 523 5.62 -23.84 1.52
CA TRP A 523 4.28 -23.76 0.94
C TRP A 523 3.42 -22.67 1.59
N ASN A 524 3.62 -22.40 2.89
CA ASN A 524 2.59 -21.81 3.74
C ASN A 524 3.13 -20.96 4.90
N TRP A 525 4.23 -20.21 4.71
CA TRP A 525 4.78 -19.32 5.75
C TRP A 525 4.77 -17.81 5.37
N PRO A 526 3.59 -17.25 5.00
CA PRO A 526 3.44 -15.82 4.71
C PRO A 526 3.59 -14.96 5.97
N PRO A 527 4.04 -13.70 5.85
CA PRO A 527 4.38 -12.98 4.61
C PRO A 527 5.87 -13.11 4.21
N PHE A 528 6.63 -14.04 4.80
CA PHE A 528 8.09 -14.13 4.57
C PHE A 528 8.46 -15.02 3.40
N ASN A 529 7.96 -16.25 3.40
CA ASN A 529 8.35 -17.26 2.43
C ASN A 529 7.21 -18.25 2.27
N TYR A 530 6.49 -18.18 1.16
CA TYR A 530 5.38 -19.06 0.87
C TYR A 530 5.21 -19.22 -0.62
N ASN A 531 4.28 -20.10 -1.01
CA ASN A 531 3.95 -20.29 -2.40
C ASN A 531 2.58 -19.70 -2.72
N GLU A 532 2.52 -18.88 -3.75
CA GLU A 532 1.28 -18.31 -4.30
C GLU A 532 1.14 -18.76 -5.75
N ASP A 533 0.14 -19.60 -6.05
CA ASP A 533 -0.13 -20.16 -7.38
C ASP A 533 1.09 -20.80 -8.07
N GLY A 534 1.89 -21.56 -7.32
CA GLY A 534 3.09 -22.22 -7.82
C GLY A 534 4.35 -21.35 -7.80
N LYS A 535 4.27 -20.09 -7.37
CA LYS A 535 5.40 -19.15 -7.37
C LYS A 535 5.93 -18.90 -5.95
N PRO A 536 7.26 -18.92 -5.76
CA PRO A 536 7.91 -18.42 -4.56
C PRO A 536 7.59 -16.95 -4.33
N THR A 537 7.04 -16.62 -3.16
CA THR A 537 6.53 -15.29 -2.82
C THR A 537 6.85 -14.95 -1.36
N GLY A 538 7.08 -13.67 -1.06
CA GLY A 538 7.24 -13.16 0.31
C GLY A 538 8.50 -12.32 0.53
N LEU A 539 8.62 -11.74 1.72
CA LEU A 539 9.72 -10.86 2.12
C LEU A 539 11.09 -11.50 1.92
N SER A 540 11.28 -12.73 2.39
CA SER A 540 12.55 -13.46 2.31
C SER A 540 12.90 -13.85 0.87
N ILE A 541 11.88 -14.09 0.03
CA ILE A 541 12.07 -14.33 -1.41
C ILE A 541 12.58 -13.06 -2.10
N ASP A 542 11.98 -11.91 -1.81
CA ASP A 542 12.42 -10.62 -2.36
C ASP A 542 13.84 -10.25 -1.92
N TYR A 543 14.17 -10.46 -0.63
CA TYR A 543 15.56 -10.33 -0.16
C TYR A 543 16.48 -11.22 -0.98
N MET A 544 16.23 -12.53 -1.04
CA MET A 544 17.12 -13.46 -1.75
C MET A 544 17.28 -13.09 -3.24
N ASN A 545 16.21 -12.66 -3.92
CA ASN A 545 16.29 -12.23 -5.31
C ASN A 545 17.18 -10.98 -5.46
N LEU A 546 17.07 -10.01 -4.55
CA LEU A 546 17.94 -8.84 -4.52
C LEU A 546 19.41 -9.24 -4.29
N LEU A 547 19.68 -10.10 -3.31
CA LEU A 547 21.04 -10.61 -3.07
C LEU A 547 21.60 -11.33 -4.30
N ALA A 548 20.80 -12.20 -4.91
CA ALA A 548 21.19 -12.99 -6.08
C ALA A 548 21.53 -12.10 -7.29
N SER A 549 20.75 -11.04 -7.50
CA SER A 549 21.01 -10.05 -8.55
C SER A 549 22.34 -9.32 -8.36
N ARG A 550 22.69 -8.98 -7.11
CA ARG A 550 23.92 -8.24 -6.75
C ARG A 550 25.20 -9.06 -6.90
N ILE A 551 25.10 -10.37 -6.66
CA ILE A 551 26.24 -11.29 -6.79
C ILE A 551 26.24 -12.03 -8.14
N GLY A 552 25.24 -11.81 -8.99
CA GLY A 552 25.16 -12.38 -10.33
C GLY A 552 24.98 -13.90 -10.35
N VAL A 553 24.19 -14.47 -9.43
CA VAL A 553 23.93 -15.91 -9.36
C VAL A 553 22.46 -16.23 -9.65
N LYS A 554 22.19 -17.40 -10.26
CA LYS A 554 20.81 -17.86 -10.46
C LYS A 554 20.33 -18.61 -9.22
N VAL A 555 19.10 -18.31 -8.82
CA VAL A 555 18.43 -19.03 -7.73
C VAL A 555 17.44 -20.03 -8.31
N LYS A 556 17.47 -21.26 -7.78
CA LYS A 556 16.42 -22.25 -7.97
C LYS A 556 15.71 -22.47 -6.64
N TYR A 557 14.48 -22.01 -6.53
CA TYR A 557 13.68 -22.26 -5.34
C TYR A 557 13.19 -23.71 -5.29
N ILE A 558 13.32 -24.34 -4.12
CA ILE A 558 12.83 -25.68 -3.82
C ILE A 558 11.69 -25.52 -2.82
N SER A 559 10.47 -25.78 -3.27
CA SER A 559 9.26 -25.62 -2.47
C SER A 559 8.91 -26.91 -1.72
N GLY A 560 8.57 -26.79 -0.43
CA GLY A 560 8.34 -27.94 0.46
C GLY A 560 7.79 -27.54 1.82
N GLU A 561 7.64 -28.54 2.70
CA GLU A 561 7.36 -28.33 4.12
C GLU A 561 8.67 -28.03 4.87
N TRP A 562 8.62 -27.18 5.91
CA TRP A 562 9.81 -26.72 6.65
C TRP A 562 10.73 -27.87 7.10
N GLY A 563 10.18 -28.89 7.75
CA GLY A 563 10.97 -30.01 8.28
C GLY A 563 11.73 -30.77 7.20
N GLU A 564 11.09 -31.02 6.06
CA GLU A 564 11.74 -31.68 4.92
C GLU A 564 12.87 -30.82 4.35
N LEU A 565 12.65 -29.51 4.19
CA LEU A 565 13.64 -28.60 3.64
C LEU A 565 14.83 -28.41 4.59
N LEU A 566 14.58 -28.39 5.89
CA LEU A 566 15.63 -28.35 6.91
C LEU A 566 16.49 -29.63 6.87
N ASP A 567 15.88 -30.80 6.76
CA ASP A 567 16.59 -32.06 6.57
C ASP A 567 17.40 -32.08 5.27
N GLN A 568 16.84 -31.52 4.19
CA GLN A 568 17.59 -31.36 2.94
C GLN A 568 18.80 -30.43 3.11
N ALA A 569 18.69 -29.36 3.91
CA ALA A 569 19.81 -28.47 4.20
C ALA A 569 20.90 -29.17 5.02
N PHE A 570 20.54 -29.90 6.09
CA PHE A 570 21.48 -30.69 6.89
C PHE A 570 22.19 -31.77 6.07
N ASN A 571 21.46 -32.40 5.14
CA ASN A 571 21.99 -33.39 4.22
C ASN A 571 22.58 -32.80 2.93
N LYS A 572 22.76 -31.47 2.85
CA LYS A 572 23.44 -30.78 1.74
C LYS A 572 22.75 -30.94 0.36
N LYS A 573 21.47 -31.34 0.37
CA LYS A 573 20.58 -31.37 -0.80
C LYS A 573 19.93 -30.01 -1.07
N LEU A 574 19.95 -29.12 -0.09
CA LEU A 574 19.59 -27.71 -0.21
C LEU A 574 20.80 -26.85 0.17
N ASP A 575 21.01 -25.74 -0.54
CA ASP A 575 22.24 -24.95 -0.36
C ASP A 575 22.03 -23.80 0.63
N VAL A 576 20.84 -23.17 0.59
CA VAL A 576 20.49 -22.00 1.39
C VAL A 576 19.10 -22.15 2.02
N MET A 577 19.02 -21.94 3.33
CA MET A 577 17.79 -21.76 4.10
C MET A 577 17.52 -20.28 4.29
N LEU A 578 16.27 -19.87 4.04
CA LEU A 578 15.80 -18.52 4.34
C LEU A 578 15.08 -18.51 5.68
N ASN A 579 14.81 -17.30 6.19
CA ASN A 579 13.96 -17.06 7.36
C ASN A 579 14.22 -17.96 8.58
N ILE A 580 15.49 -18.25 8.87
CA ILE A 580 15.89 -19.25 9.87
C ILE A 580 16.60 -18.62 11.07
N VAL A 581 16.24 -19.05 12.28
CA VAL A 581 16.88 -18.63 13.53
C VAL A 581 18.12 -19.46 13.85
N LYS A 582 19.06 -18.86 14.60
CA LYS A 582 20.28 -19.52 15.08
C LYS A 582 19.98 -20.35 16.33
N THR A 583 20.28 -21.65 16.28
CA THR A 583 20.30 -22.51 17.47
C THR A 583 21.62 -23.26 17.57
N PRO A 584 22.09 -23.62 18.78
CA PRO A 584 23.31 -24.40 18.95
C PRO A 584 23.33 -25.69 18.12
N GLU A 585 22.18 -26.36 17.98
CA GLU A 585 22.09 -27.57 17.15
C GLU A 585 22.25 -27.26 15.66
N ARG A 586 21.53 -26.26 15.15
CA ARG A 586 21.56 -25.92 13.71
C ARG A 586 22.92 -25.37 13.28
N GLN A 587 23.63 -24.67 14.16
CA GLN A 587 24.99 -24.15 13.90
C GLN A 587 26.03 -25.25 13.65
N LYS A 588 25.75 -26.51 14.03
CA LYS A 588 26.60 -27.65 13.66
C LYS A 588 26.59 -27.94 12.16
N TYR A 589 25.51 -27.58 11.47
CA TYR A 589 25.27 -27.91 10.06
C TYR A 589 25.22 -26.68 9.14
N LEU A 590 24.94 -25.50 9.70
CA LEU A 590 24.68 -24.29 8.94
C LEU A 590 25.55 -23.11 9.42
N LEU A 591 25.99 -22.31 8.46
CA LEU A 591 26.60 -21.00 8.64
C LEU A 591 25.53 -19.94 8.40
N TYR A 592 25.59 -18.81 9.11
CA TYR A 592 24.53 -17.82 9.07
C TYR A 592 25.07 -16.44 8.72
N THR A 593 24.26 -15.68 8.00
CA THR A 593 24.46 -14.24 7.83
C THR A 593 24.05 -13.47 9.09
N ASP A 594 24.21 -12.15 9.04
CA ASP A 594 23.46 -11.24 9.89
C ASP A 594 21.94 -11.33 9.64
N SER A 595 21.17 -10.88 10.63
CA SER A 595 19.71 -10.87 10.57
C SER A 595 19.20 -9.72 9.71
N TYR A 596 18.20 -9.99 8.87
CA TYR A 596 17.58 -8.97 8.01
C TYR A 596 16.19 -8.55 8.48
N VAL A 597 15.61 -9.28 9.44
CA VAL A 597 14.30 -8.95 10.02
C VAL A 597 14.15 -9.60 11.40
N LYS A 598 13.47 -8.89 12.30
CA LYS A 598 13.06 -9.40 13.61
C LYS A 598 11.60 -9.83 13.55
N ASN A 599 11.27 -11.00 14.09
CA ASN A 599 9.91 -11.51 14.16
C ASN A 599 9.66 -12.09 15.58
N PRO A 600 8.90 -11.38 16.43
CA PRO A 600 8.65 -11.82 17.80
C PRO A 600 7.92 -13.17 17.88
N ASN A 601 8.26 -13.98 18.89
CA ASN A 601 7.58 -15.23 19.17
C ASN A 601 6.43 -14.98 20.16
N VAL A 602 5.24 -15.45 19.82
CA VAL A 602 4.02 -15.13 20.57
C VAL A 602 3.29 -16.37 21.05
N ILE A 603 2.48 -16.17 22.09
CA ILE A 603 1.61 -17.17 22.69
C ILE A 603 0.19 -16.92 22.18
N ILE A 604 -0.38 -17.92 21.52
CA ILE A 604 -1.73 -17.88 20.96
C ILE A 604 -2.64 -18.81 21.77
N THR A 605 -3.80 -18.32 22.17
CA THR A 605 -4.80 -19.08 22.93
C THR A 605 -6.21 -18.72 22.46
N GLY A 606 -7.25 -19.36 23.03
CA GLY A 606 -8.61 -18.85 22.90
C GLY A 606 -8.80 -17.52 23.63
N GLU A 607 -9.71 -16.67 23.17
CA GLU A 607 -9.95 -15.32 23.75
C GLU A 607 -10.16 -15.30 25.26
N GLU A 608 -10.88 -16.29 25.82
CA GLU A 608 -11.20 -16.39 27.25
C GLU A 608 -10.08 -17.02 28.11
N SER A 609 -8.97 -17.43 27.50
CA SER A 609 -7.86 -18.06 28.21
C SER A 609 -7.12 -17.06 29.11
N SER A 610 -6.68 -17.51 30.28
CA SER A 610 -5.84 -16.76 31.22
C SER A 610 -4.34 -16.94 30.98
N ILE A 611 -3.94 -17.72 29.97
CA ILE A 611 -2.54 -17.94 29.60
C ILE A 611 -2.02 -16.70 28.87
N SER A 612 -0.99 -16.04 29.39
CA SER A 612 -0.47 -14.77 28.86
C SER A 612 1.06 -14.64 28.83
N ASP A 613 1.78 -15.56 29.46
CA ASP A 613 3.25 -15.54 29.55
C ASP A 613 3.84 -16.97 29.53
N THR A 614 5.16 -17.08 29.40
CA THR A 614 5.85 -18.37 29.33
C THR A 614 5.58 -19.25 30.56
N GLN A 615 5.54 -18.68 31.76
CA GLN A 615 5.32 -19.42 33.01
C GLN A 615 3.91 -20.02 33.07
N SER A 616 2.91 -19.31 32.54
CA SER A 616 1.52 -19.78 32.47
C SER A 616 1.32 -20.99 31.53
N LEU A 617 2.32 -21.34 30.72
CA LEU A 617 2.34 -22.54 29.88
C LEU A 617 2.73 -23.82 30.63
N PHE A 618 3.25 -23.73 31.86
CA PHE A 618 3.72 -24.91 32.59
C PHE A 618 2.58 -25.90 32.87
N GLY A 619 2.79 -27.17 32.50
CA GLY A 619 1.80 -28.23 32.56
C GLY A 619 0.69 -28.18 31.50
N LYS A 620 0.75 -27.23 30.55
CA LYS A 620 -0.22 -27.07 29.46
C LYS A 620 0.23 -27.80 28.19
N LYS A 621 -0.75 -28.25 27.40
CA LYS A 621 -0.53 -28.77 26.05
C LYS A 621 -0.30 -27.60 25.10
N VAL A 622 0.91 -27.48 24.57
CA VAL A 622 1.32 -26.37 23.72
C VAL A 622 1.68 -26.88 22.33
N ALA A 623 0.92 -26.41 21.33
CA ALA A 623 1.17 -26.71 19.93
C ALA A 623 2.26 -25.82 19.34
N TYR A 624 3.08 -26.37 18.47
CA TYR A 624 4.05 -25.62 17.67
C TYR A 624 4.38 -26.38 16.39
N PRO A 625 4.85 -25.72 15.33
CA PRO A 625 5.20 -26.41 14.09
C PRO A 625 6.39 -27.35 14.28
N GLU A 626 6.32 -28.55 13.71
CA GLU A 626 7.35 -29.58 13.79
C GLU A 626 8.63 -29.11 13.08
N GLY A 627 9.79 -29.38 13.68
CA GLY A 627 11.09 -28.94 13.16
C GLY A 627 11.44 -27.48 13.43
N PHE A 628 10.54 -26.68 14.02
CA PHE A 628 10.85 -25.33 14.49
C PHE A 628 11.69 -25.38 15.77
N PHE A 629 12.36 -24.27 16.10
CA PHE A 629 13.27 -24.20 17.24
C PHE A 629 12.55 -24.43 18.59
N TYR A 630 11.22 -24.27 18.63
CA TYR A 630 10.40 -24.51 19.81
C TYR A 630 10.64 -25.91 20.41
N ASP A 631 10.83 -26.95 19.60
CA ASP A 631 11.09 -28.29 20.14
C ASP A 631 12.39 -28.33 20.97
N GLU A 632 13.45 -27.68 20.47
CA GLU A 632 14.75 -27.61 21.14
C GLU A 632 14.65 -26.85 22.46
N VAL A 633 14.00 -25.67 22.44
CA VAL A 633 13.84 -24.81 23.61
C VAL A 633 12.92 -25.45 24.66
N LEU A 634 11.77 -25.98 24.26
CA LEU A 634 10.82 -26.61 25.18
C LEU A 634 11.38 -27.91 25.77
N LYS A 635 12.20 -28.65 25.02
CA LYS A 635 12.81 -29.89 25.52
C LYS A 635 13.94 -29.63 26.52
N THR A 636 14.68 -28.54 26.36
CA THR A 636 15.88 -28.27 27.17
C THR A 636 15.65 -27.25 28.27
N THR A 637 14.91 -26.18 28.00
CA THR A 637 14.72 -25.03 28.91
C THR A 637 13.39 -25.07 29.66
N PHE A 638 12.32 -25.58 29.03
CA PHE A 638 10.97 -25.62 29.63
C PHE A 638 10.32 -27.01 29.56
N PRO A 639 10.96 -28.07 30.09
CA PRO A 639 10.45 -29.45 30.02
C PRO A 639 9.08 -29.66 30.70
N GLU A 640 8.64 -28.71 31.53
CA GLU A 640 7.34 -28.69 32.19
C GLU A 640 6.18 -28.40 31.22
N ILE A 641 6.45 -27.87 30.02
CA ILE A 641 5.46 -27.62 28.98
C ILE A 641 5.20 -28.92 28.21
N ILE A 642 3.93 -29.32 28.10
CA ILE A 642 3.55 -30.54 27.38
C ILE A 642 3.58 -30.24 25.88
N ARG A 643 4.63 -30.71 25.22
CA ARG A 643 4.91 -30.50 23.79
C ARG A 643 3.93 -31.23 22.87
N VAL A 644 3.35 -30.50 21.90
CA VAL A 644 2.47 -31.05 20.86
C VAL A 644 2.92 -30.57 19.47
N PRO A 645 3.93 -31.19 18.84
CA PRO A 645 4.36 -30.81 17.50
C PRO A 645 3.24 -31.05 16.48
N MET A 646 3.09 -30.15 15.51
CA MET A 646 2.10 -30.24 14.42
C MET A 646 2.74 -29.90 13.07
N LYS A 647 2.07 -30.22 11.96
CA LYS A 647 2.64 -30.11 10.62
C LYS A 647 3.09 -28.69 10.29
N ASP A 648 2.24 -27.69 10.56
CA ASP A 648 2.48 -26.29 10.20
C ASP A 648 1.76 -25.33 11.17
N THR A 649 2.05 -24.02 11.06
CA THR A 649 1.46 -22.98 11.91
C THR A 649 -0.07 -22.90 11.76
N LEU A 650 -0.63 -23.21 10.60
CA LEU A 650 -2.08 -23.19 10.42
C LEU A 650 -2.75 -24.32 11.20
N GLU A 651 -2.14 -25.49 11.25
CA GLU A 651 -2.62 -26.62 12.06
C GLU A 651 -2.57 -26.32 13.56
N THR A 652 -1.52 -25.66 14.05
CA THR A 652 -1.42 -25.29 15.48
C THR A 652 -2.55 -24.35 15.88
N LEU A 653 -2.87 -23.35 15.05
CA LEU A 653 -3.97 -22.42 15.28
C LEU A 653 -5.33 -23.13 15.28
N LYS A 654 -5.58 -24.02 14.31
CA LYS A 654 -6.80 -24.83 14.24
C LYS A 654 -6.96 -25.74 15.46
N ALA A 655 -5.86 -26.29 15.98
CA ALA A 655 -5.90 -27.18 17.13
C ALA A 655 -6.39 -26.48 18.41
N ILE A 656 -6.10 -25.19 18.58
CA ILE A 656 -6.66 -24.37 19.67
C ILE A 656 -8.18 -24.28 19.53
N GLN A 657 -8.68 -23.95 18.33
CA GLN A 657 -10.13 -23.82 18.08
C GLN A 657 -10.91 -25.12 18.35
N PHE A 658 -10.31 -26.27 18.07
CA PHE A 658 -10.91 -27.57 18.36
C PHE A 658 -10.69 -28.05 19.81
N GLY A 659 -10.09 -27.24 20.68
CA GLY A 659 -9.83 -27.58 22.08
C GLY A 659 -8.86 -28.76 22.26
N LYS A 660 -8.01 -29.04 21.26
CA LYS A 660 -7.04 -30.15 21.30
C LYS A 660 -5.80 -29.78 22.13
N VAL A 661 -5.48 -28.50 22.18
CA VAL A 661 -4.33 -27.92 22.90
C VAL A 661 -4.79 -26.68 23.68
N ASP A 662 -4.04 -26.33 24.72
CA ASP A 662 -4.35 -25.20 25.59
C ASP A 662 -3.79 -23.87 25.04
N ALA A 663 -2.68 -23.93 24.30
CA ALA A 663 -2.05 -22.80 23.63
C ALA A 663 -1.26 -23.27 22.39
N ALA A 664 -0.87 -22.32 21.54
CA ALA A 664 0.14 -22.53 20.51
C ALA A 664 1.23 -21.47 20.58
N LEU A 665 2.41 -21.81 20.07
CA LEU A 665 3.50 -20.89 19.81
C LEU A 665 3.64 -20.66 18.31
N GLY A 666 3.96 -19.42 17.94
CA GLY A 666 4.18 -19.03 16.55
C GLY A 666 4.71 -17.62 16.44
N GLU A 667 5.15 -17.24 15.26
CA GLU A 667 5.76 -15.95 15.02
C GLU A 667 4.69 -14.89 14.68
N LEU A 668 4.79 -13.71 15.28
CA LEU A 668 3.75 -12.68 15.28
C LEU A 668 3.20 -12.35 13.89
N ALA A 669 4.08 -12.05 12.93
CA ALA A 669 3.66 -11.65 11.59
C ALA A 669 2.98 -12.79 10.81
N VAL A 670 3.40 -14.04 11.05
CA VAL A 670 2.85 -15.23 10.40
C VAL A 670 1.48 -15.57 11.00
N VAL A 671 1.38 -15.55 12.33
CA VAL A 671 0.14 -15.77 13.06
C VAL A 671 -0.91 -14.75 12.67
N ASN A 672 -0.57 -13.46 12.65
CA ASN A 672 -1.49 -12.40 12.23
C ASN A 672 -1.98 -12.60 10.80
N TYR A 673 -1.07 -12.94 9.89
CA TYR A 673 -1.45 -13.24 8.51
C TYR A 673 -2.42 -14.43 8.44
N LEU A 674 -2.09 -15.55 9.07
CA LEU A 674 -2.88 -16.78 8.98
C LEU A 674 -4.23 -16.67 9.66
N ILE A 675 -4.32 -15.99 10.82
CA ILE A 675 -5.60 -15.70 11.50
C ILE A 675 -6.51 -14.90 10.58
N ARG A 676 -5.97 -13.84 9.94
CA ARG A 676 -6.71 -12.98 9.02
C ARG A 676 -7.17 -13.73 7.78
N GLU A 677 -6.24 -14.40 7.10
CA GLU A 677 -6.48 -15.07 5.81
C GLU A 677 -7.46 -16.24 5.93
N ASN A 678 -7.39 -16.99 7.04
CA ASN A 678 -8.23 -18.17 7.24
C ASN A 678 -9.46 -17.89 8.10
N LEU A 679 -9.71 -16.62 8.45
CA LEU A 679 -10.85 -16.20 9.29
C LEU A 679 -10.94 -16.98 10.61
N LEU A 680 -9.81 -17.19 11.28
CA LEU A 680 -9.72 -17.98 12.51
C LEU A 680 -10.20 -17.15 13.72
N THR A 681 -11.51 -17.04 13.89
CA THR A 681 -12.14 -16.28 14.99
C THR A 681 -11.97 -16.98 16.34
N GLY A 682 -11.98 -16.20 17.43
CA GLY A 682 -11.91 -16.72 18.80
C GLY A 682 -10.50 -17.06 19.28
N LEU A 683 -9.47 -16.76 18.48
CA LEU A 683 -8.06 -16.85 18.85
C LEU A 683 -7.51 -15.47 19.22
N ALA A 684 -6.66 -15.42 20.24
CA ALA A 684 -5.99 -14.20 20.68
C ALA A 684 -4.50 -14.43 20.89
N ILE A 685 -3.70 -13.45 20.48
CA ILE A 685 -2.30 -13.33 20.88
C ILE A 685 -2.29 -12.71 22.27
N LYS A 686 -1.92 -13.48 23.30
CA LYS A 686 -2.03 -13.06 24.70
C LYS A 686 -0.73 -12.53 25.30
N GLY A 687 0.40 -12.81 24.67
CA GLY A 687 1.70 -12.33 25.10
C GLY A 687 2.84 -12.89 24.26
N THR A 688 4.07 -12.57 24.68
CA THR A 688 5.29 -13.03 24.04
C THR A 688 5.82 -14.30 24.72
N PHE A 689 6.36 -15.21 23.93
CA PHE A 689 7.08 -16.36 24.44
C PHE A 689 8.54 -15.96 24.70
N ASP A 690 8.87 -15.73 25.97
CA ASP A 690 10.25 -15.53 26.39
C ASP A 690 10.98 -16.87 26.44
N SER A 691 11.93 -17.04 25.53
CA SER A 691 12.78 -18.23 25.44
C SER A 691 14.07 -18.13 26.25
N GLY A 692 14.38 -16.95 26.79
CA GLY A 692 15.69 -16.61 27.35
C GLY A 692 16.79 -16.40 26.32
N ASN A 693 16.51 -16.44 25.01
CA ASN A 693 17.48 -16.22 23.95
C ASN A 693 16.97 -15.24 22.88
N PRO A 694 17.51 -14.00 22.78
CA PRO A 694 17.03 -13.03 21.79
C PRO A 694 17.36 -13.42 20.33
N GLU A 695 18.26 -14.38 20.10
CA GLU A 695 18.60 -14.84 18.75
C GLU A 695 17.47 -15.62 18.07
N ILE A 696 16.51 -16.16 18.84
CA ILE A 696 15.36 -16.90 18.27
C ILE A 696 14.26 -15.98 17.74
N GLU A 697 14.41 -14.66 17.83
CA GLU A 697 13.53 -13.67 17.20
C GLU A 697 14.13 -13.09 15.92
N LYS A 698 15.38 -13.46 15.59
CA LYS A 698 16.13 -12.90 14.47
C LYS A 698 16.12 -13.87 13.29
N LEU A 699 15.52 -13.46 12.17
CA LEU A 699 15.49 -14.27 10.95
C LEU A 699 16.73 -13.98 10.10
N ASN A 700 17.46 -15.04 9.78
CA ASN A 700 18.73 -14.96 9.06
C ASN A 700 18.63 -15.77 7.76
N ILE A 701 19.64 -15.62 6.90
CA ILE A 701 19.92 -16.53 5.81
C ILE A 701 20.97 -17.53 6.31
N ALA A 702 20.78 -18.82 6.05
CA ALA A 702 21.73 -19.84 6.43
C ALA A 702 22.19 -20.67 5.24
N VAL A 703 23.45 -21.07 5.25
CA VAL A 703 24.14 -21.80 4.19
C VAL A 703 24.70 -23.09 4.77
N ARG A 704 24.68 -24.17 4.00
CA ARG A 704 25.39 -25.41 4.34
C ARG A 704 26.84 -25.14 4.78
N ASN A 705 27.26 -25.76 5.89
CA ASN A 705 28.52 -25.43 6.54
C ASN A 705 29.80 -25.76 5.77
N ASP A 706 29.73 -26.58 4.74
CA ASP A 706 30.85 -26.88 3.86
C ASP A 706 30.99 -25.89 2.69
N TRP A 707 30.10 -24.89 2.58
CA TRP A 707 30.21 -23.76 1.65
C TRP A 707 30.40 -22.41 2.38
N PRO A 708 31.50 -22.24 3.15
CA PRO A 708 31.77 -21.00 3.88
C PRO A 708 31.95 -19.79 2.96
N ILE A 709 32.44 -20.01 1.74
CA ILE A 709 32.60 -18.95 0.73
C ILE A 709 31.22 -18.37 0.36
N LEU A 710 30.20 -19.20 0.14
CA LEU A 710 28.85 -18.71 -0.16
C LEU A 710 28.26 -17.95 1.03
N ALA A 711 28.49 -18.43 2.27
CA ALA A 711 28.05 -17.71 3.46
C ALA A 711 28.64 -16.29 3.51
N THR A 712 29.94 -16.13 3.27
CA THR A 712 30.60 -14.81 3.21
C THR A 712 30.06 -13.95 2.06
N ILE A 713 29.80 -14.53 0.89
CA ILE A 713 29.23 -13.80 -0.25
C ILE A 713 27.84 -13.24 0.09
N LEU A 714 26.95 -14.07 0.65
CA LEU A 714 25.59 -13.66 0.99
C LEU A 714 25.59 -12.64 2.12
N ASP A 715 26.49 -12.76 3.09
CA ASP A 715 26.64 -11.80 4.17
C ASP A 715 27.09 -10.42 3.66
N LYS A 716 28.10 -10.39 2.76
CA LYS A 716 28.51 -9.14 2.08
C LYS A 716 27.39 -8.55 1.21
N ALA A 717 26.62 -9.41 0.54
CA ALA A 717 25.47 -8.98 -0.28
C ALA A 717 24.36 -8.36 0.56
N LEU A 718 24.12 -8.93 1.75
CA LEU A 718 23.16 -8.40 2.71
C LEU A 718 23.63 -7.06 3.28
N LEU A 719 24.90 -6.95 3.68
CA LEU A 719 25.49 -5.69 4.18
C LEU A 719 25.47 -4.56 3.15
N ALA A 720 25.47 -4.89 1.86
CA ALA A 720 25.38 -3.89 0.81
C ALA A 720 23.95 -3.31 0.68
N ILE A 721 22.92 -3.91 1.29
CA ILE A 721 21.53 -3.43 1.19
C ILE A 721 21.43 -2.13 1.99
N THR A 722 20.91 -1.09 1.34
CA THR A 722 20.77 0.22 1.96
C THR A 722 19.61 0.22 2.97
N PRO A 723 19.63 1.11 3.97
CA PRO A 723 18.51 1.27 4.89
C PRO A 723 17.16 1.57 4.20
N GLU A 724 17.19 2.24 3.04
CA GLU A 724 15.99 2.52 2.26
C GLU A 724 15.44 1.27 1.58
N GLU A 725 16.29 0.43 0.99
CA GLU A 725 15.87 -0.85 0.42
C GLU A 725 15.31 -1.79 1.49
N HIS A 726 15.93 -1.83 2.68
CA HIS A 726 15.38 -2.54 3.84
C HIS A 726 13.97 -2.07 4.17
N ARG A 727 13.75 -0.73 4.24
CA ARG A 727 12.43 -0.15 4.51
C ARG A 727 11.41 -0.47 3.41
N GLN A 728 11.80 -0.40 2.14
CA GLN A 728 10.90 -0.69 1.02
C GLN A 728 10.43 -2.16 1.03
N LEU A 729 11.37 -3.09 1.22
CA LEU A 729 11.06 -4.51 1.34
C LEU A 729 10.17 -4.78 2.55
N GLN A 730 10.51 -4.24 3.72
CA GLN A 730 9.70 -4.44 4.94
C GLN A 730 8.32 -3.78 4.83
N SER A 731 8.21 -2.56 4.29
CA SER A 731 6.93 -1.87 4.13
C SER A 731 5.97 -2.61 3.20
N LYS A 732 6.50 -3.17 2.11
CA LYS A 732 5.73 -3.99 1.16
C LYS A 732 5.05 -5.19 1.83
N TRP A 733 5.74 -5.86 2.75
CA TRP A 733 5.28 -7.14 3.30
C TRP A 733 4.75 -7.07 4.74
N LEU A 734 5.19 -6.08 5.53
CA LEU A 734 4.92 -5.95 6.97
C LEU A 734 4.25 -4.63 7.34
N GLY A 735 3.99 -3.71 6.39
CA GLY A 735 3.66 -2.29 6.64
C GLY A 735 2.45 -1.98 7.53
N GLU A 736 1.57 -2.95 7.82
CA GLU A 736 0.47 -2.78 8.79
C GLU A 736 0.90 -3.12 10.24
N LEU A 737 1.96 -3.89 10.44
CA LEU A 737 2.42 -4.38 11.75
C LEU A 737 3.34 -3.40 12.50
N GLN A 738 3.96 -2.43 11.80
CA GLN A 738 4.86 -1.44 12.43
C GLN A 738 4.13 -0.29 13.14
N ARG A 739 2.80 -0.19 13.03
CA ARG A 739 2.02 0.89 13.68
C ARG A 739 1.70 0.64 15.15
N THR A 740 2.14 -0.48 15.72
CA THR A 740 1.83 -0.87 17.11
C THR A 740 2.98 -0.74 18.08
N ASP A 741 4.16 -0.29 17.64
CA ASP A 741 5.35 -0.17 18.52
C ASP A 741 5.44 1.18 19.27
N ASP A 742 4.46 2.07 19.10
CA ASP A 742 4.26 3.25 19.94
C ASP A 742 3.12 3.01 20.96
N VAL A 743 3.33 2.08 21.90
CA VAL A 743 2.63 2.02 23.21
C VAL A 743 3.60 1.63 24.31
#